data_AF-A0A9Q0CP14-F1
#
_entry.id   AF-A0A9Q0CP14-F1
#
_cell.length_a   1.000
_cell.length_b   1.000
_cell.length_c   1.000
_cell.angle_alpha   90.00
_cell.angle_beta   90.00
_cell.angle_gamma   90.00
#
_symmetry.space_group_name_H-M   'P 1'
#
loop_
_entity.id
_entity.type
_entity.pdbx_description
1 polymer ?
#
loop_
_entity_poly.entity_id
_entity_poly.type
_entity_poly.pdbx_seq_one_letter_code
_entity_poly.pdbx_strand_id
1 'polypeptide(L)'
;MAFTAEKEALVVDSWNAIKADAAELGLKFFLRIFDITPSASGLFTFLRDTSVPLEKNPKLKRHAMSVFAMTCEAAVQLRKLGRVIVKETTIKHLGATHAKAGITSEHFELMRYALLETIREAVPYMWSPKMRNAWAESYDQLVEAIKKEMRSVGKYEFAPEERYTKEEETLVVESWDIIKQDAATLGLKFFMRIFEIAPSSSGLFSFLRNSDVPIGQNPKLKRHAMTVFSMTCDSAVQLQRIGKVIVRDTTIRKLGATHLKAGVSNEHFEVMKYALLETIKEAVPHMWSDKMREAWGKAYDKLVAAIKEEMKPIPRALQATGFTDAEEDFVLGSWNAMKENAATLGLNFFLKIFEIAPSASSLFSFLRDSRVSLAQNPKLRRHAMAVFSMTCDSAVQLHTLGKVMVKDTTLTKLGQVHSKAGITQEHFEVMRFALLDTIKEAVPHMWCPEMRNAWAKAYDKLTEAIQEEMKTPADSTIVKYRLSSPNFTAEKEALVHDSWNAMQKDSPNLGLKFFLRIFEIAPSTIGLFSFLRNADIPLHKNPKLKRHAMIVFSMTCDSATQLRRAGKVVVKETTLQKLGNTHFKAGVMTEHFELTRYALLETIKEAVPYMWSPQMKNAWAEAFDNLAAAIKEEMRAHPSL
;
A
#
# COMPACT_ATOMS: atom_id res chain seq x y z
N MET A 1 18.79 -10.53 23.80
CA MET A 1 19.87 -9.52 23.88
C MET A 1 20.13 -9.23 25.34
N ALA A 2 21.36 -8.88 25.74
CA ALA A 2 21.67 -8.55 27.13
C ALA A 2 21.04 -7.20 27.55
N PHE A 3 20.65 -7.08 28.82
CA PHE A 3 20.16 -5.82 29.38
C PHE A 3 21.34 -4.87 29.61
N THR A 4 21.34 -3.71 28.94
CA THR A 4 22.52 -2.83 28.87
C THR A 4 22.57 -1.81 30.01
N ALA A 5 23.74 -1.21 30.25
CA ALA A 5 23.89 -0.10 31.19
C ALA A 5 23.04 1.12 30.82
N GLU A 6 22.84 1.38 29.51
CA GLU A 6 21.92 2.42 29.04
C GLU A 6 20.47 2.12 29.47
N LYS A 7 20.00 0.88 29.32
CA LYS A 7 18.65 0.47 29.77
C LYS A 7 18.48 0.60 31.28
N GLU A 8 19.50 0.20 32.05
CA GLU A 8 19.51 0.38 33.51
C GLU A 8 19.39 1.86 33.88
N ALA A 9 20.23 2.73 33.31
CA ALA A 9 20.20 4.17 33.57
C ALA A 9 18.83 4.77 33.24
N LEU A 10 18.25 4.43 32.08
CA LEU A 10 16.92 4.92 31.69
C LEU A 10 15.84 4.56 32.71
N VAL A 11 15.86 3.34 33.27
CA VAL A 11 14.89 2.92 34.30
C VAL A 11 15.19 3.58 35.64
N VAL A 12 16.44 3.57 36.09
CA VAL A 12 16.85 4.07 37.41
C VAL A 12 16.70 5.59 37.51
N ASP A 13 17.13 6.34 36.49
CA ASP A 13 17.08 7.80 36.49
C ASP A 13 15.63 8.29 36.45
N SER A 14 14.81 7.69 35.59
CA SER A 14 13.38 8.02 35.54
C SER A 14 12.63 7.61 36.80
N TRP A 15 12.95 6.45 37.40
CA TRP A 15 12.42 6.08 38.71
C TRP A 15 12.83 7.09 39.78
N ASN A 16 14.09 7.53 39.80
CA ASN A 16 14.56 8.54 40.74
C ASN A 16 13.86 9.89 40.59
N ALA A 17 13.46 10.26 39.37
CA ALA A 17 12.68 11.45 39.11
C ALA A 17 11.24 11.37 39.64
N ILE A 18 10.63 10.17 39.62
CA ILE A 18 9.22 9.98 39.99
C ILE A 18 8.99 9.36 41.38
N LYS A 19 10.04 8.87 42.05
CA LYS A 19 9.90 8.09 43.30
C LYS A 19 9.26 8.88 44.44
N ALA A 20 9.45 10.20 44.48
CA ALA A 20 8.85 11.06 45.50
C ALA A 20 7.31 11.06 45.39
N ASP A 21 6.81 11.01 44.16
CA ASP A 21 5.38 11.00 43.82
C ASP A 21 4.84 9.60 43.56
N ALA A 22 5.65 8.54 43.76
CA ALA A 22 5.27 7.15 43.49
C ALA A 22 3.98 6.72 44.20
N ALA A 23 3.72 7.35 45.34
CA ALA A 23 2.48 7.31 46.09
C ALA A 23 1.24 7.65 45.23
N GLU A 24 1.26 8.80 44.57
CA GLU A 24 0.16 9.32 43.75
C GLU A 24 0.14 8.65 42.38
N LEU A 25 1.31 8.43 41.79
CA LEU A 25 1.45 7.72 40.52
C LEU A 25 0.96 6.27 40.63
N GLY A 26 1.24 5.62 41.76
CA GLY A 26 0.73 4.29 42.04
C GLY A 26 -0.79 4.21 42.12
N LEU A 27 -1.43 5.29 42.56
CA LEU A 27 -2.89 5.39 42.51
C LEU A 27 -3.39 5.59 41.08
N LYS A 28 -2.80 6.53 40.32
CA LYS A 28 -3.13 6.75 38.90
C LYS A 28 -2.99 5.47 38.08
N PHE A 29 -1.94 4.69 38.36
CA PHE A 29 -1.70 3.38 37.78
C PHE A 29 -2.86 2.39 37.99
N PHE A 30 -3.35 2.24 39.23
CA PHE A 30 -4.46 1.31 39.49
C PHE A 30 -5.83 1.85 39.08
N LEU A 31 -6.07 3.15 39.21
CA LEU A 31 -7.28 3.76 38.66
C LEU A 31 -7.37 3.52 37.16
N ARG A 32 -6.27 3.70 36.42
CA ARG A 32 -6.19 3.33 35.01
C ARG A 32 -6.53 1.86 34.75
N ILE A 33 -6.01 0.93 35.57
CA ILE A 33 -6.36 -0.49 35.43
C ILE A 33 -7.85 -0.73 35.65
N PHE A 34 -8.45 -0.08 36.64
CA PHE A 34 -9.88 -0.23 36.94
C PHE A 34 -10.78 0.49 35.96
N ASP A 35 -10.34 1.59 35.37
CA ASP A 35 -11.04 2.25 34.27
C ASP A 35 -11.03 1.36 33.02
N ILE A 36 -9.89 0.72 32.71
CA ILE A 36 -9.77 -0.19 31.57
C ILE A 36 -10.53 -1.50 31.83
N THR A 37 -10.50 -2.01 33.06
CA THR A 37 -11.12 -3.27 33.45
C THR A 37 -11.75 -3.14 34.84
N PRO A 38 -13.00 -2.66 34.94
CA PRO A 38 -13.67 -2.45 36.22
C PRO A 38 -13.74 -3.71 37.08
N SER A 39 -13.89 -4.87 36.44
CA SER A 39 -13.90 -6.19 37.11
C SER A 39 -12.57 -6.54 37.80
N ALA A 40 -11.44 -5.94 37.38
CA ALA A 40 -10.14 -6.19 37.99
C ALA A 40 -10.07 -5.72 39.45
N SER A 41 -10.86 -4.71 39.83
CA SER A 41 -11.00 -4.27 41.23
C SER A 41 -11.43 -5.42 42.16
N GLY A 42 -12.28 -6.32 41.64
CA GLY A 42 -12.73 -7.52 42.34
C GLY A 42 -11.64 -8.56 42.60
N LEU A 43 -10.47 -8.47 41.96
CA LEU A 43 -9.34 -9.38 42.20
C LEU A 43 -8.54 -9.00 43.45
N PHE A 44 -8.69 -7.76 43.92
CA PHE A 44 -8.06 -7.27 45.13
C PHE A 44 -8.95 -7.55 46.33
N THR A 45 -8.65 -8.61 47.08
CA THR A 45 -9.44 -9.03 48.25
C THR A 45 -9.60 -7.93 49.30
N PHE A 46 -8.64 -7.02 49.41
CA PHE A 46 -8.72 -5.87 50.31
C PHE A 46 -9.61 -4.72 49.82
N LEU A 47 -10.18 -4.81 48.62
CA LEU A 47 -11.14 -3.86 48.06
C LEU A 47 -12.60 -4.36 48.12
N ARG A 48 -12.84 -5.67 48.32
CA ARG A 48 -14.20 -6.26 48.21
C ARG A 48 -15.21 -5.75 49.25
N ASP A 49 -14.74 -5.30 50.42
CA ASP A 49 -15.61 -4.91 51.55
C ASP A 49 -15.18 -3.56 52.18
N THR A 50 -14.60 -2.65 51.40
CA THR A 50 -14.12 -1.36 51.91
C THR A 50 -15.05 -0.21 51.56
N SER A 51 -15.39 0.61 52.56
CA SER A 51 -16.07 1.91 52.35
C SER A 51 -15.09 3.03 52.00
N VAL A 52 -13.79 2.74 51.95
CA VAL A 52 -12.75 3.71 51.60
C VAL A 52 -12.72 3.87 50.08
N PRO A 53 -12.90 5.09 49.54
CA PRO A 53 -12.75 5.36 48.11
C PRO A 53 -11.40 4.82 47.59
N LEU A 54 -11.37 4.31 46.36
CA LEU A 54 -10.17 3.70 45.75
C LEU A 54 -8.97 4.65 45.85
N GLU A 55 -9.22 5.94 45.69
CA GLU A 55 -8.27 7.06 45.75
C GLU A 55 -7.60 7.23 47.11
N LYS A 56 -8.26 6.76 48.17
CA LYS A 56 -7.78 6.89 49.55
C LYS A 56 -7.31 5.56 50.13
N ASN A 57 -7.25 4.48 49.35
CA ASN A 57 -6.93 3.15 49.87
C ASN A 57 -5.41 2.96 50.09
N PRO A 58 -4.93 2.85 51.35
CA PRO A 58 -3.50 2.76 51.64
C PRO A 58 -2.87 1.42 51.26
N LYS A 59 -3.67 0.34 51.10
CA LYS A 59 -3.17 -0.97 50.66
C LYS A 59 -2.89 -0.96 49.16
N LEU A 60 -3.78 -0.34 48.37
CA LEU A 60 -3.59 -0.16 46.93
C LEU A 60 -2.33 0.67 46.64
N LYS A 61 -2.17 1.78 47.36
CA LYS A 61 -0.98 2.65 47.31
C LYS A 61 0.32 1.88 47.55
N ARG A 62 0.39 1.10 48.64
CA ARG A 62 1.58 0.28 48.96
C ARG A 62 1.86 -0.77 47.90
N HIS A 63 0.82 -1.44 47.39
CA HIS A 63 0.97 -2.44 46.36
C HIS A 63 1.56 -1.82 45.07
N ALA A 64 1.07 -0.65 44.67
CA ALA A 64 1.60 0.05 43.50
C ALA A 64 3.07 0.41 43.67
N MET A 65 3.44 1.00 44.81
CA MET A 65 4.84 1.32 45.11
C MET A 65 5.75 0.09 45.02
N SER A 66 5.29 -1.06 45.50
CA SER A 66 6.02 -2.32 45.36
C SER A 66 6.22 -2.71 43.89
N VAL A 67 5.21 -2.55 43.03
CA VAL A 67 5.34 -2.83 41.59
C VAL A 67 6.43 -1.96 40.97
N PHE A 68 6.37 -0.63 41.13
CA PHE A 68 7.39 0.27 40.58
C PHE A 68 8.80 -0.05 41.10
N ALA A 69 8.94 -0.22 42.42
CA ALA A 69 10.23 -0.48 43.04
C ALA A 69 10.83 -1.82 42.58
N MET A 70 10.02 -2.88 42.54
CA MET A 70 10.48 -4.20 42.10
C MET A 70 10.84 -4.21 40.61
N THR A 71 10.09 -3.49 39.76
CA THR A 71 10.45 -3.35 38.33
C THR A 71 11.75 -2.57 38.16
N CYS A 72 11.97 -1.50 38.93
CA CYS A 72 13.25 -0.78 38.90
C CYS A 72 14.41 -1.66 39.40
N GLU A 73 14.20 -2.44 40.46
CA GLU A 73 15.21 -3.36 40.99
C GLU A 73 15.53 -4.47 39.97
N ALA A 74 14.52 -4.99 39.26
CA ALA A 74 14.68 -5.96 38.19
C ALA A 74 15.61 -5.44 37.09
N ALA A 75 15.52 -4.16 36.70
CA ALA A 75 16.42 -3.55 35.72
C ALA A 75 17.89 -3.61 36.17
N VAL A 76 18.15 -3.25 37.43
CA VAL A 76 19.50 -3.28 38.03
C VAL A 76 20.04 -4.73 38.08
N GLN A 77 19.19 -5.68 38.44
CA GLN A 77 19.57 -7.10 38.51
C GLN A 77 19.81 -7.69 37.11
N LEU A 78 18.98 -7.36 36.12
CA LEU A 78 19.16 -7.80 34.74
C LEU A 78 20.50 -7.32 34.17
N ARG A 79 20.91 -6.08 34.45
CA ARG A 79 22.23 -5.59 34.08
C ARG A 79 23.36 -6.31 34.82
N LYS A 80 23.26 -6.46 36.15
CA LYS A 80 24.35 -6.99 36.98
C LYS A 80 24.53 -8.50 36.88
N LEU A 81 23.42 -9.22 36.76
CA LEU A 81 23.33 -10.68 36.94
C LEU A 81 22.81 -11.40 35.70
N GLY A 82 22.31 -10.66 34.70
CA GLY A 82 21.68 -11.23 33.50
C GLY A 82 20.30 -11.85 33.74
N ARG A 83 19.79 -11.80 34.97
CA ARG A 83 18.51 -12.39 35.38
C ARG A 83 17.95 -11.67 36.61
N VAL A 84 16.63 -11.74 36.77
CA VAL A 84 15.94 -11.28 37.98
C VAL A 84 16.06 -12.33 39.08
N ILE A 85 16.55 -11.95 40.24
CA ILE A 85 16.65 -12.75 41.45
C ILE A 85 15.86 -12.06 42.55
N VAL A 86 14.67 -12.58 42.83
CA VAL A 86 13.87 -12.19 44.00
C VAL A 86 14.09 -13.25 45.08
N LYS A 87 14.20 -12.83 46.35
CA LYS A 87 14.33 -13.75 47.49
C LYS A 87 13.27 -14.84 47.43
N GLU A 88 13.67 -16.10 47.62
CA GLU A 88 12.80 -17.27 47.42
C GLU A 88 11.48 -17.17 48.18
N THR A 89 11.54 -16.75 49.45
CA THR A 89 10.33 -16.54 50.27
C THR A 89 9.38 -15.49 49.68
N THR A 90 9.93 -14.44 49.09
CA THR A 90 9.16 -13.33 48.51
C THR A 90 8.53 -13.75 47.19
N ILE A 91 9.28 -14.38 46.28
CA ILE A 91 8.75 -14.77 44.97
C ILE A 91 7.69 -15.88 45.09
N LYS A 92 7.88 -16.84 46.01
CA LYS A 92 6.84 -17.84 46.34
C LYS A 92 5.57 -17.20 46.90
N HIS A 93 5.71 -16.22 47.79
CA HIS A 93 4.56 -15.49 48.33
C HIS A 93 3.82 -14.70 47.24
N LEU A 94 4.56 -14.01 46.35
CA LEU A 94 3.99 -13.29 45.22
C LEU A 94 3.25 -14.25 44.28
N GLY A 95 3.88 -15.36 43.88
CA GLY A 95 3.26 -16.37 43.02
C GLY A 95 1.99 -16.95 43.64
N ALA A 96 2.03 -17.38 44.90
CA ALA A 96 0.87 -17.92 45.60
C ALA A 96 -0.28 -16.90 45.72
N THR A 97 0.03 -15.64 46.01
CA THR A 97 -0.98 -14.59 46.17
C THR A 97 -1.65 -14.26 44.85
N HIS A 98 -0.88 -14.09 43.76
CA HIS A 98 -1.43 -13.81 42.44
C HIS A 98 -2.23 -15.00 41.89
N ALA A 99 -1.75 -16.23 42.09
CA ALA A 99 -2.49 -17.44 41.73
C ALA A 99 -3.82 -17.55 42.48
N LYS A 100 -3.81 -17.35 43.80
CA LYS A 100 -5.03 -17.38 44.64
C LYS A 100 -6.04 -16.28 44.27
N ALA A 101 -5.54 -15.12 43.83
CA ALA A 101 -6.39 -14.01 43.38
C ALA A 101 -6.98 -14.23 41.97
N GLY A 102 -6.59 -15.28 41.25
CA GLY A 102 -7.07 -15.54 39.88
C GLY A 102 -6.47 -14.60 38.84
N ILE A 103 -5.24 -14.11 39.08
CA ILE A 103 -4.54 -13.26 38.12
C ILE A 103 -4.12 -14.10 36.91
N THR A 104 -4.47 -13.69 35.70
CA THR A 104 -4.10 -14.34 34.44
C THR A 104 -2.94 -13.60 33.77
N SER A 105 -2.40 -14.15 32.67
CA SER A 105 -1.34 -13.47 31.90
C SER A 105 -1.82 -12.12 31.35
N GLU A 106 -3.07 -12.04 30.92
CA GLU A 106 -3.69 -10.83 30.39
C GLU A 106 -3.73 -9.69 31.41
N HIS A 107 -3.93 -10.01 32.71
CA HIS A 107 -3.88 -8.99 33.75
C HIS A 107 -2.47 -8.40 33.89
N PHE A 108 -1.40 -9.20 33.73
CA PHE A 108 -0.03 -8.67 33.72
C PHE A 108 0.25 -7.80 32.49
N GLU A 109 -0.25 -8.16 31.31
CA GLU A 109 -0.08 -7.33 30.11
C GLU A 109 -0.84 -5.99 30.23
N LEU A 110 -2.05 -6.01 30.81
CA LEU A 110 -2.79 -4.79 31.12
C LEU A 110 -2.04 -3.91 32.13
N MET A 111 -1.49 -4.52 33.18
CA MET A 111 -0.66 -3.81 34.15
C MET A 111 0.61 -3.24 33.50
N ARG A 112 1.25 -3.94 32.58
CA ARG A 112 2.39 -3.41 31.82
C ARG A 112 2.02 -2.13 31.08
N TYR A 113 0.91 -2.15 30.34
CA TYR A 113 0.43 -0.96 29.62
C TYR A 113 0.17 0.19 30.59
N ALA A 114 -0.61 -0.05 31.65
CA ALA A 114 -0.95 0.98 32.62
C ALA A 114 0.30 1.58 33.29
N LEU A 115 1.29 0.73 33.63
CA LEU A 115 2.56 1.15 34.23
C LEU A 115 3.31 2.10 33.28
N LEU A 116 3.49 1.70 32.02
CA LEU A 116 4.22 2.49 31.03
C LEU A 116 3.54 3.83 30.75
N GLU A 117 2.22 3.85 30.61
CA GLU A 117 1.47 5.09 30.41
C GLU A 117 1.56 6.02 31.62
N THR A 118 1.53 5.47 32.84
CA THR A 118 1.68 6.27 34.05
C THR A 118 3.07 6.90 34.14
N ILE A 119 4.13 6.17 33.75
CA ILE A 119 5.49 6.73 33.71
C ILE A 119 5.61 7.79 32.61
N ARG A 120 5.03 7.54 31.43
CA ARG A 120 5.03 8.50 30.31
C ARG A 120 4.45 9.85 30.70
N GLU A 121 3.34 9.83 31.43
CA GLU A 121 2.68 11.05 31.91
C GLU A 121 3.41 11.72 33.06
N ALA A 122 4.09 10.95 33.91
CA ALA A 122 4.84 11.48 35.05
C ALA A 122 6.13 12.20 34.62
N VAL A 123 6.83 11.67 33.61
CA VAL A 123 8.12 12.22 33.13
C VAL A 123 8.15 12.31 31.60
N PRO A 124 7.26 13.11 30.98
CA PRO A 124 7.20 13.22 29.53
C PRO A 124 8.50 13.77 28.92
N TYR A 125 9.25 14.57 29.67
CA TYR A 125 10.54 15.13 29.25
C TYR A 125 11.68 14.09 29.18
N MET A 126 11.56 12.97 29.88
CA MET A 126 12.52 11.85 29.80
C MET A 126 12.04 10.74 28.86
N TRP A 127 10.74 10.75 28.51
CA TRP A 127 10.12 9.66 27.81
C TRP A 127 10.66 9.48 26.40
N SER A 128 11.13 8.26 26.11
CA SER A 128 11.62 7.88 24.78
C SER A 128 11.26 6.42 24.47
N PRO A 129 11.25 6.01 23.20
CA PRO A 129 11.05 4.60 22.83
C PRO A 129 12.06 3.67 23.52
N LYS A 130 13.31 4.13 23.71
CA LYS A 130 14.34 3.38 24.44
C LYS A 130 13.98 3.20 25.92
N MET A 131 13.56 4.27 26.60
CA MET A 131 13.15 4.23 28.00
C MET A 131 11.95 3.32 28.21
N ARG A 132 10.94 3.44 27.33
CA ARG A 132 9.77 2.58 27.30
C ARG A 132 10.15 1.10 27.21
N ASN A 133 11.02 0.76 26.27
CA ASN A 133 11.49 -0.62 26.09
C ASN A 133 12.28 -1.13 27.29
N ALA A 134 13.09 -0.28 27.94
CA ALA A 134 13.84 -0.65 29.13
C ALA A 134 12.93 -0.97 30.31
N TRP A 135 11.91 -0.15 30.56
CA TRP A 135 10.88 -0.41 31.59
C TRP A 135 10.06 -1.67 31.27
N ALA A 136 9.63 -1.83 30.02
CA ALA A 136 8.87 -2.99 29.58
C ALA A 136 9.65 -4.31 29.78
N GLU A 137 10.91 -4.37 29.34
CA GLU A 137 11.75 -5.56 29.50
C GLU A 137 12.01 -5.90 30.98
N SER A 138 12.21 -4.88 31.81
CA SER A 138 12.38 -5.07 33.26
C SER A 138 11.12 -5.63 33.91
N TYR A 139 9.96 -5.13 33.50
CA TYR A 139 8.65 -5.59 33.95
C TYR A 139 8.40 -7.03 33.51
N ASP A 140 8.60 -7.33 32.23
CA ASP A 140 8.35 -8.66 31.64
C ASP A 140 9.16 -9.73 32.36
N GLN A 141 10.44 -9.48 32.64
CA GLN A 141 11.32 -10.43 33.34
C GLN A 141 10.90 -10.65 34.79
N LEU A 142 10.45 -9.61 35.49
CA LEU A 142 9.90 -9.75 36.84
C LEU A 142 8.61 -10.58 36.81
N VAL A 143 7.72 -10.29 35.87
CA VAL A 143 6.46 -11.01 35.70
C VAL A 143 6.69 -12.47 35.36
N GLU A 144 7.65 -12.81 34.50
CA GLU A 144 7.97 -14.21 34.20
C GLU A 144 8.46 -14.97 35.45
N ALA A 145 9.22 -14.32 36.33
CA ALA A 145 9.61 -14.91 37.61
C ALA A 145 8.38 -15.17 38.52
N ILE A 146 7.42 -14.24 38.55
CA ILE A 146 6.18 -14.41 39.33
C ILE A 146 5.30 -15.51 38.72
N LYS A 147 5.08 -15.50 37.39
CA LYS A 147 4.31 -16.50 36.64
C LYS A 147 4.88 -17.90 36.86
N LYS A 148 6.21 -18.05 36.92
CA LYS A 148 6.86 -19.34 37.22
C LYS A 148 6.44 -19.89 38.58
N GLU A 149 6.35 -19.05 39.61
CA GLU A 149 5.86 -19.47 40.93
C GLU A 149 4.33 -19.62 40.98
N MET A 150 3.58 -18.86 40.20
CA MET A 150 2.13 -19.11 40.06
C MET A 150 1.86 -20.52 39.53
N ARG A 151 2.69 -20.99 38.59
CA ARG A 151 2.64 -22.36 38.04
C ARG A 151 3.04 -23.42 39.07
N SER A 152 3.85 -23.10 40.08
CA SER A 152 4.31 -24.07 41.09
C SER A 152 3.31 -24.29 42.24
N VAL A 153 2.44 -23.30 42.52
CA VAL A 153 1.51 -23.31 43.67
C VAL A 153 0.13 -23.89 43.31
N GLY A 154 -0.31 -23.77 42.06
CA GLY A 154 -1.54 -24.41 41.59
C GLY A 154 -1.25 -25.76 40.94
N LYS A 155 -2.26 -26.64 40.86
CA LYS A 155 -2.40 -27.55 39.71
C LYS A 155 -2.66 -26.74 38.43
N TYR A 156 -1.80 -25.77 38.15
CA TYR A 156 -1.74 -24.98 36.93
C TYR A 156 -0.68 -25.67 36.07
N GLU A 157 -1.04 -26.84 35.56
CA GLU A 157 -0.42 -27.34 34.34
C GLU A 157 -0.72 -26.29 33.26
N PHE A 158 0.29 -25.52 32.86
CA PHE A 158 0.27 -25.01 31.50
C PHE A 158 0.40 -26.26 30.65
N ALA A 159 -0.72 -26.70 30.09
CA ALA A 159 -0.72 -27.76 29.12
C ALA A 159 0.34 -27.43 28.05
N PRO A 160 1.21 -28.40 27.67
CA PRO A 160 2.18 -28.19 26.61
C PRO A 160 1.44 -27.72 25.37
N GLU A 161 1.80 -26.55 24.78
CA GLU A 161 1.08 -25.84 23.69
C GLU A 161 -0.06 -26.69 23.11
N GLU A 162 -1.20 -26.68 23.81
CA GLU A 162 -2.24 -27.66 23.51
C GLU A 162 -2.78 -27.32 22.14
N ARG A 163 -2.76 -28.31 21.25
CA ARG A 163 -3.24 -28.18 19.88
C ARG A 163 -4.66 -27.62 19.95
N TYR A 164 -4.91 -26.54 19.21
CA TYR A 164 -6.23 -25.90 19.14
C TYR A 164 -7.30 -26.96 18.83
N THR A 165 -8.21 -27.13 19.77
CA THR A 165 -9.12 -28.28 19.84
C THR A 165 -10.34 -28.06 18.96
N LYS A 166 -11.09 -29.15 18.71
CA LYS A 166 -12.37 -29.04 18.01
C LYS A 166 -13.41 -28.27 18.82
N GLU A 167 -13.40 -28.41 20.14
CA GLU A 167 -14.28 -27.66 21.05
C GLU A 167 -14.02 -26.15 20.96
N GLU A 168 -12.75 -25.73 20.98
CA GLU A 168 -12.36 -24.32 20.81
C GLU A 168 -12.74 -23.77 19.42
N GLU A 169 -12.66 -24.57 18.35
CA GLU A 169 -13.14 -24.16 17.03
C GLU A 169 -14.65 -23.96 17.04
N THR A 170 -15.40 -24.92 17.60
CA THR A 170 -16.86 -24.87 17.70
C THR A 170 -17.31 -23.62 18.46
N LEU A 171 -16.70 -23.33 19.62
CA LEU A 171 -17.02 -22.14 20.42
C LEU A 171 -16.81 -20.84 19.62
N VAL A 172 -15.72 -20.72 18.87
CA VAL A 172 -15.43 -19.54 18.06
C VAL A 172 -16.38 -19.42 16.86
N VAL A 173 -16.60 -20.52 16.13
CA VAL A 173 -17.44 -20.52 14.92
C VAL A 173 -18.90 -20.27 15.25
N GLU A 174 -19.46 -20.97 16.24
CA GLU A 174 -20.86 -20.81 16.62
C GLU A 174 -21.15 -19.42 17.17
N SER A 175 -20.26 -18.89 18.03
CA SER A 175 -20.41 -17.52 18.52
C SER A 175 -20.25 -16.49 17.40
N TRP A 176 -19.30 -16.68 16.48
CA TRP A 176 -19.15 -15.81 15.31
C TRP A 176 -20.38 -15.84 14.41
N ASP A 177 -21.03 -16.99 14.23
CA ASP A 177 -22.23 -17.12 13.41
C ASP A 177 -23.41 -16.29 13.93
N ILE A 178 -23.46 -16.05 15.23
CA ILE A 178 -24.41 -15.12 15.87
C ILE A 178 -23.92 -13.68 15.72
N ILE A 179 -22.67 -13.40 16.12
CA ILE A 179 -22.07 -12.05 16.15
C ILE A 179 -22.07 -11.40 14.77
N LYS A 180 -21.81 -12.16 13.70
CA LYS A 180 -21.72 -11.63 12.33
C LYS A 180 -23.00 -10.97 11.84
N GLN A 181 -24.16 -11.31 12.42
CA GLN A 181 -25.45 -10.68 12.07
C GLN A 181 -25.52 -9.21 12.49
N ASP A 182 -24.89 -8.84 13.61
CA ASP A 182 -24.79 -7.45 14.12
C ASP A 182 -23.35 -6.92 14.13
N ALA A 183 -22.44 -7.58 13.42
CA ALA A 183 -21.02 -7.22 13.43
C ALA A 183 -20.75 -5.80 12.88
N ALA A 184 -21.71 -5.22 12.15
CA ALA A 184 -21.71 -3.81 11.78
C ALA A 184 -21.71 -2.86 13.00
N THR A 185 -22.63 -3.08 13.94
CA THR A 185 -22.82 -2.26 15.14
C THR A 185 -21.77 -2.60 16.18
N LEU A 186 -21.51 -3.90 16.37
CA LEU A 186 -20.50 -4.40 17.30
C LEU A 186 -19.09 -3.98 16.88
N GLY A 187 -18.82 -3.91 15.57
CA GLY A 187 -17.54 -3.44 15.06
C GLY A 187 -17.24 -1.97 15.38
N LEU A 188 -18.27 -1.12 15.45
CA LEU A 188 -18.12 0.27 15.89
C LEU A 188 -17.91 0.35 17.41
N LYS A 189 -18.69 -0.42 18.19
CA LYS A 189 -18.50 -0.52 19.66
C LYS A 189 -17.09 -0.97 20.02
N PHE A 190 -16.56 -1.97 19.30
CA PHE A 190 -15.19 -2.45 19.41
C PHE A 190 -14.16 -1.32 19.25
N PHE A 191 -14.28 -0.48 18.22
CA PHE A 191 -13.35 0.63 18.02
C PHE A 191 -13.54 1.79 19.00
N MET A 192 -14.78 2.10 19.39
CA MET A 192 -15.04 3.08 20.44
C MET A 192 -14.35 2.67 21.74
N ARG A 193 -14.46 1.39 22.13
CA ARG A 193 -13.75 0.82 23.28
C ARG A 193 -12.23 0.95 23.18
N ILE A 194 -11.65 0.69 22.00
CA ILE A 194 -10.20 0.89 21.78
C ILE A 194 -9.83 2.36 22.01
N PHE A 195 -10.61 3.31 21.50
CA PHE A 195 -10.33 4.74 21.65
C PHE A 195 -10.61 5.27 23.05
N GLU A 196 -11.52 4.64 23.81
CA GLU A 196 -11.70 4.92 25.23
C GLU A 196 -10.48 4.45 26.04
N ILE A 197 -9.95 3.26 25.75
CA ILE A 197 -8.78 2.68 26.44
C ILE A 197 -7.48 3.39 26.05
N ALA A 198 -7.33 3.73 24.77
CA ALA A 198 -6.15 4.35 24.20
C ALA A 198 -6.55 5.47 23.24
N PRO A 199 -6.90 6.69 23.74
CA PRO A 199 -7.37 7.80 22.90
C PRO A 199 -6.40 8.19 21.78
N SER A 200 -5.10 8.10 22.06
CA SER A 200 -4.03 8.37 21.08
C SER A 200 -4.04 7.42 19.87
N SER A 201 -4.60 6.21 20.02
CA SER A 201 -4.64 5.21 18.93
C SER A 201 -5.52 5.63 17.75
N SER A 202 -6.46 6.55 17.96
CA SER A 202 -7.26 7.16 16.87
C SER A 202 -6.39 7.84 15.82
N GLY A 203 -5.24 8.40 16.21
CA GLY A 203 -4.27 9.03 15.32
C GLY A 203 -3.54 8.07 14.36
N LEU A 204 -3.59 6.76 14.64
CA LEU A 204 -3.00 5.72 13.78
C LEU A 204 -3.84 5.46 12.52
N PHE A 205 -5.12 5.86 12.55
CA PHE A 205 -6.03 5.70 11.42
C PHE A 205 -6.00 6.97 10.56
N SER A 206 -5.22 6.95 9.47
CA SER A 206 -5.07 8.10 8.56
C SER A 206 -6.42 8.64 8.04
N PHE A 207 -7.39 7.74 7.81
CA PHE A 207 -8.72 8.12 7.35
C PHE A 207 -9.60 8.80 8.40
N LEU A 208 -9.17 8.90 9.66
CA LEU A 208 -9.86 9.65 10.71
C LEU A 208 -9.36 11.10 10.83
N ARG A 209 -8.10 11.39 10.44
CA ARG A 209 -7.46 12.70 10.71
C ARG A 209 -8.19 13.90 10.09
N ASN A 210 -8.84 13.71 8.94
CA ASN A 210 -9.57 14.75 8.19
C ASN A 210 -10.97 14.26 7.78
N SER A 211 -11.64 13.47 8.63
CA SER A 211 -12.96 12.91 8.34
C SER A 211 -14.07 13.80 8.89
N ASP A 212 -14.97 14.26 8.02
CA ASP A 212 -16.20 14.94 8.43
C ASP A 212 -17.24 13.98 9.05
N VAL A 213 -17.02 12.67 8.91
CA VAL A 213 -17.88 11.64 9.50
C VAL A 213 -17.47 11.39 10.96
N PRO A 214 -18.40 11.49 11.92
CA PRO A 214 -18.15 11.14 13.32
C PRO A 214 -17.57 9.72 13.46
N ILE A 215 -16.64 9.53 14.41
CA ILE A 215 -15.92 8.26 14.63
C ILE A 215 -16.92 7.08 14.75
N GLY A 216 -17.98 7.26 15.54
CA GLY A 216 -19.02 6.25 15.76
C GLY A 216 -19.89 5.92 14.54
N GLN A 217 -19.73 6.61 13.41
CA GLN A 217 -20.45 6.36 12.16
C GLN A 217 -19.52 6.05 10.99
N ASN A 218 -18.21 5.93 11.23
CA ASN A 218 -17.23 5.82 10.15
C ASN A 218 -17.29 4.44 9.44
N PRO A 219 -17.64 4.38 8.14
CA PRO A 219 -17.79 3.11 7.43
C PRO A 219 -16.47 2.36 7.22
N LYS A 220 -15.31 3.04 7.32
CA LYS A 220 -13.99 2.40 7.22
C LYS A 220 -13.65 1.65 8.51
N LEU A 221 -13.97 2.19 9.69
CA LEU A 221 -13.83 1.46 10.95
C LEU A 221 -14.70 0.21 10.98
N LYS A 222 -15.95 0.32 10.53
CA LYS A 222 -16.87 -0.82 10.40
C LYS A 222 -16.29 -1.95 9.56
N ARG A 223 -15.75 -1.65 8.37
CA ARG A 223 -15.11 -2.66 7.50
C ARG A 223 -13.86 -3.25 8.12
N HIS A 224 -13.06 -2.44 8.80
CA HIS A 224 -11.86 -2.92 9.47
C HIS A 224 -12.21 -3.87 10.60
N ALA A 225 -13.20 -3.53 11.44
CA ALA A 225 -13.65 -4.39 12.53
C ALA A 225 -14.14 -5.74 12.00
N MET A 226 -15.01 -5.74 11.00
CA MET A 226 -15.47 -6.98 10.35
C MET A 226 -14.31 -7.85 9.87
N THR A 227 -13.26 -7.23 9.32
CA THR A 227 -12.06 -7.94 8.89
C THR A 227 -11.33 -8.59 10.07
N VAL A 228 -11.18 -7.87 11.19
CA VAL A 228 -10.56 -8.41 12.41
C VAL A 228 -11.33 -9.62 12.94
N PHE A 229 -12.64 -9.50 13.16
CA PHE A 229 -13.46 -10.61 13.67
C PHE A 229 -13.42 -11.83 12.73
N SER A 230 -13.61 -11.61 11.42
CA SER A 230 -13.60 -12.70 10.44
C SER A 230 -12.24 -13.40 10.39
N MET A 231 -11.14 -12.63 10.36
CA MET A 231 -9.81 -13.22 10.31
C MET A 231 -9.45 -13.96 11.61
N THR A 232 -9.92 -13.50 12.77
CA THR A 232 -9.75 -14.23 14.03
C THR A 232 -10.56 -15.53 14.05
N CYS A 233 -11.80 -15.53 13.52
CA CYS A 233 -12.56 -16.77 13.35
C CYS A 233 -11.87 -17.74 12.37
N ASP A 234 -11.38 -17.24 11.23
CA ASP A 234 -10.64 -18.05 10.25
C ASP A 234 -9.36 -18.62 10.84
N SER A 235 -8.69 -17.86 11.71
CA SER A 235 -7.52 -18.30 12.48
C SER A 235 -7.85 -19.50 13.35
N ALA A 236 -8.97 -19.48 14.09
CA ALA A 236 -9.42 -20.62 14.90
C ALA A 236 -9.61 -21.89 14.05
N VAL A 237 -10.29 -21.78 12.91
CA VAL A 237 -10.50 -22.90 11.98
C VAL A 237 -9.18 -23.44 11.44
N GLN A 238 -8.23 -22.57 11.10
CA GLN A 238 -6.92 -22.98 10.58
C GLN A 238 -6.03 -23.60 11.66
N LEU A 239 -6.06 -23.07 12.88
CA LEU A 239 -5.34 -23.65 14.01
C LEU A 239 -5.83 -25.06 14.31
N GLN A 240 -7.14 -25.30 14.28
CA GLN A 240 -7.69 -26.64 14.48
C GLN A 240 -7.27 -27.61 13.36
N ARG A 241 -7.43 -27.18 12.10
CA ARG A 241 -7.22 -28.05 10.93
C ARG A 241 -5.74 -28.28 10.60
N ILE A 242 -4.95 -27.22 10.64
CA ILE A 242 -3.58 -27.15 10.09
C ILE A 242 -2.53 -26.97 11.21
N GLY A 243 -2.94 -26.54 12.41
CA GLY A 243 -2.03 -26.28 13.52
C GLY A 243 -1.30 -24.94 13.45
N LYS A 244 -1.52 -24.16 12.40
CA LYS A 244 -0.94 -22.82 12.22
C LYS A 244 -1.86 -21.91 11.41
N VAL A 245 -1.69 -20.61 11.60
CA VAL A 245 -2.39 -19.58 10.81
C VAL A 245 -1.66 -19.40 9.48
N ILE A 246 -2.37 -19.66 8.39
CA ILE A 246 -1.92 -19.45 7.02
C ILE A 246 -2.83 -18.40 6.38
N VAL A 247 -2.40 -17.15 6.44
CA VAL A 247 -2.98 -16.08 5.61
C VAL A 247 -2.18 -16.04 4.31
N ARG A 248 -2.87 -15.89 3.16
CA ARG A 248 -2.21 -15.80 1.85
C ARG A 248 -1.04 -14.81 1.90
N ASP A 249 0.11 -15.20 1.36
CA ASP A 249 1.36 -14.41 1.39
C ASP A 249 1.17 -12.94 1.02
N THR A 250 0.37 -12.67 -0.01
CA THR A 250 0.05 -11.30 -0.45
C THR A 250 -0.73 -10.50 0.58
N THR A 251 -1.71 -11.13 1.23
CA THR A 251 -2.55 -10.50 2.24
C THR A 251 -1.78 -10.25 3.52
N ILE A 252 -1.02 -11.23 4.03
CA ILE A 252 -0.32 -11.09 5.30
C ILE A 252 0.81 -10.07 5.24
N ARG A 253 1.55 -10.02 4.13
CA ARG A 253 2.56 -8.98 3.87
C ARG A 253 1.94 -7.58 3.82
N LYS A 254 0.80 -7.43 3.13
CA LYS A 254 0.08 -6.15 3.08
C LYS A 254 -0.37 -5.71 4.48
N LEU A 255 -0.89 -6.64 5.28
CA LEU A 255 -1.30 -6.36 6.65
C LEU A 255 -0.10 -5.93 7.51
N GLY A 256 1.00 -6.68 7.51
CA GLY A 256 2.20 -6.35 8.26
C GLY A 256 2.76 -4.97 7.90
N ALA A 257 2.94 -4.70 6.61
CA ALA A 257 3.44 -3.41 6.15
C ALA A 257 2.49 -2.24 6.45
N THR A 258 1.16 -2.45 6.35
CA THR A 258 0.16 -1.41 6.72
C THR A 258 0.23 -1.06 8.20
N HIS A 259 0.29 -2.07 9.09
CA HIS A 259 0.37 -1.85 10.54
C HIS A 259 1.71 -1.22 10.93
N LEU A 260 2.81 -1.60 10.27
CA LEU A 260 4.12 -0.99 10.45
C LEU A 260 4.11 0.49 10.05
N LYS A 261 3.58 0.84 8.87
CA LYS A 261 3.46 2.22 8.38
C LYS A 261 2.60 3.08 9.30
N ALA A 262 1.50 2.52 9.82
CA ALA A 262 0.63 3.21 10.75
C ALA A 262 1.27 3.42 12.14
N GLY A 263 2.43 2.82 12.43
CA GLY A 263 3.10 2.94 13.73
C GLY A 263 2.44 2.09 14.82
N VAL A 264 1.79 0.99 14.45
CA VAL A 264 1.14 0.09 15.41
C VAL A 264 2.22 -0.63 16.22
N SER A 265 2.16 -0.52 17.56
CA SER A 265 3.04 -1.25 18.48
C SER A 265 2.36 -2.50 19.03
N ASN A 266 3.12 -3.33 19.75
CA ASN A 266 2.59 -4.54 20.42
C ASN A 266 1.42 -4.22 21.36
N GLU A 267 1.50 -3.11 22.07
CA GLU A 267 0.52 -2.68 23.07
C GLU A 267 -0.83 -2.33 22.43
N HIS A 268 -0.83 -1.81 21.20
CA HIS A 268 -2.07 -1.59 20.47
C HIS A 268 -2.79 -2.90 20.13
N PHE A 269 -2.04 -3.98 19.85
CA PHE A 269 -2.64 -5.32 19.65
C PHE A 269 -3.23 -5.87 20.96
N GLU A 270 -2.62 -5.59 22.11
CA GLU A 270 -3.18 -6.03 23.41
C GLU A 270 -4.46 -5.27 23.78
N VAL A 271 -4.48 -3.94 23.60
CA VAL A 271 -5.71 -3.13 23.76
C VAL A 271 -6.80 -3.63 22.83
N MET A 272 -6.43 -3.98 21.60
CA MET A 272 -7.34 -4.54 20.61
C MET A 272 -7.85 -5.93 21.02
N LYS A 273 -7.01 -6.82 21.55
CA LYS A 273 -7.41 -8.13 22.07
C LYS A 273 -8.44 -7.98 23.19
N TYR A 274 -8.17 -7.09 24.15
CA TYR A 274 -9.07 -6.83 25.25
C TYR A 274 -10.42 -6.31 24.74
N ALA A 275 -10.42 -5.30 23.89
CA ALA A 275 -11.63 -4.73 23.31
C ALA A 275 -12.43 -5.78 22.52
N LEU A 276 -11.75 -6.64 21.78
CA LEU A 276 -12.37 -7.74 21.02
C LEU A 276 -13.12 -8.68 21.96
N LEU A 277 -12.46 -9.19 23.01
CA LEU A 277 -13.04 -10.15 23.94
C LEU A 277 -14.23 -9.57 24.72
N GLU A 278 -14.14 -8.32 25.20
CA GLU A 278 -15.27 -7.69 25.88
C GLU A 278 -16.44 -7.42 24.93
N THR A 279 -16.19 -7.04 23.68
CA THR A 279 -17.25 -6.88 22.69
C THR A 279 -17.95 -8.21 22.38
N ILE A 280 -17.20 -9.32 22.31
CA ILE A 280 -17.79 -10.66 22.11
C ILE A 280 -18.63 -11.06 23.32
N LYS A 281 -18.11 -10.85 24.54
CA LYS A 281 -18.83 -11.15 25.79
C LYS A 281 -20.17 -10.43 25.88
N GLU A 282 -20.21 -9.15 25.50
CA GLU A 282 -21.45 -8.37 25.47
C GLU A 282 -22.40 -8.80 24.35
N ALA A 283 -21.86 -9.24 23.21
CA ALA A 283 -22.65 -9.65 22.06
C ALA A 283 -23.36 -11.00 22.28
N VAL A 284 -22.70 -11.95 22.95
CA VAL A 284 -23.22 -13.32 23.18
C VAL A 284 -23.04 -13.77 24.63
N PRO A 285 -23.63 -13.06 25.62
CA PRO A 285 -23.42 -13.35 27.04
C PRO A 285 -23.89 -14.75 27.46
N HIS A 286 -24.87 -15.31 26.75
CA HIS A 286 -25.40 -16.66 27.02
C HIS A 286 -24.45 -17.80 26.60
N MET A 287 -23.50 -17.53 25.70
CA MET A 287 -22.45 -18.49 25.29
C MET A 287 -21.13 -18.25 26.01
N TRP A 288 -20.98 -17.08 26.63
CA TRP A 288 -19.69 -16.63 27.17
C TRP A 288 -19.23 -17.53 28.32
N SER A 289 -18.02 -18.06 28.18
CA SER A 289 -17.35 -18.90 29.18
C SER A 289 -15.85 -18.63 29.14
N ASP A 290 -15.13 -19.02 30.19
CA ASP A 290 -13.66 -18.90 30.22
C ASP A 290 -13.01 -19.68 29.06
N LYS A 291 -13.54 -20.87 28.73
CA LYS A 291 -13.12 -21.65 27.56
C LYS A 291 -13.30 -20.89 26.25
N MET A 292 -14.45 -20.24 26.06
CA MET A 292 -14.70 -19.46 24.85
C MET A 292 -13.80 -18.22 24.77
N ARG A 293 -13.57 -17.55 25.90
CA ARG A 293 -12.62 -16.44 26.02
C ARG A 293 -11.22 -16.87 25.61
N GLU A 294 -10.76 -18.01 26.13
CA GLU A 294 -9.45 -18.59 25.78
C GLU A 294 -9.36 -18.97 24.30
N ALA A 295 -10.40 -19.59 23.74
CA ALA A 295 -10.45 -19.97 22.33
C ALA A 295 -10.29 -18.76 21.40
N TRP A 296 -11.10 -17.71 21.60
CA TRP A 296 -10.97 -16.45 20.86
C TRP A 296 -9.62 -15.78 21.07
N GLY A 297 -9.11 -15.79 22.30
CA GLY A 297 -7.79 -15.24 22.65
C GLY A 297 -6.65 -15.93 21.91
N LYS A 298 -6.59 -17.27 21.94
CA LYS A 298 -5.58 -18.08 21.22
C LYS A 298 -5.63 -17.84 19.72
N ALA A 299 -6.84 -17.80 19.15
CA ALA A 299 -7.04 -17.54 17.72
C ALA A 299 -6.55 -16.13 17.33
N TYR A 300 -6.82 -15.13 18.15
CA TYR A 300 -6.34 -13.76 17.97
C TYR A 300 -4.81 -13.67 18.06
N ASP A 301 -4.22 -14.25 19.10
CA ASP A 301 -2.78 -14.18 19.35
C ASP A 301 -1.97 -14.79 18.21
N LYS A 302 -2.39 -15.94 17.70
CA LYS A 302 -1.69 -16.60 16.58
C LYS A 302 -1.85 -15.83 15.27
N LEU A 303 -2.99 -15.16 15.05
CA LEU A 303 -3.17 -14.25 13.91
C LEU A 303 -2.25 -13.02 14.03
N VAL A 304 -2.21 -12.40 15.20
CA VAL A 304 -1.34 -11.24 15.46
C VAL A 304 0.12 -11.62 15.34
N ALA A 305 0.54 -12.80 15.81
CA ALA A 305 1.89 -13.29 15.62
C ALA A 305 2.26 -13.38 14.13
N ALA A 306 1.36 -13.91 13.29
CA ALA A 306 1.57 -13.95 11.84
C ALA A 306 1.67 -12.55 11.21
N ILE A 307 0.90 -11.57 11.69
CA ILE A 307 0.99 -10.18 11.22
C ILE A 307 2.31 -9.55 11.66
N LYS A 308 2.70 -9.70 12.93
CA LYS A 308 3.94 -9.16 13.50
C LYS A 308 5.18 -9.69 12.80
N GLU A 309 5.18 -10.96 12.36
CA GLU A 309 6.26 -11.52 11.53
C GLU A 309 6.45 -10.78 10.20
N GLU A 310 5.40 -10.17 9.67
CA GLU A 310 5.44 -9.36 8.44
C GLU A 310 5.56 -7.85 8.70
N MET A 311 5.52 -7.40 9.98
CA MET A 311 5.80 -6.00 10.37
C MET A 311 7.29 -5.70 10.35
N LYS A 312 7.96 -6.03 9.23
CA LYS A 312 9.38 -5.83 8.99
C LYS A 312 9.58 -4.74 7.95
N PRO A 313 10.61 -3.88 8.07
CA PRO A 313 10.95 -2.92 7.03
C PRO A 313 11.22 -3.64 5.71
N ILE A 314 10.70 -3.11 4.61
CA ILE A 314 10.99 -3.62 3.27
C ILE A 314 12.51 -3.58 3.06
N PRO A 315 13.15 -4.67 2.57
CA PRO A 315 14.58 -4.68 2.31
C PRO A 315 15.02 -3.48 1.46
N ARG A 316 16.12 -2.83 1.84
CA ARG A 316 16.64 -1.60 1.22
C ARG A 316 16.82 -1.72 -0.30
N ALA A 317 17.09 -2.92 -0.80
CA ALA A 317 17.20 -3.23 -2.23
C ALA A 317 15.88 -3.06 -3.01
N LEU A 318 14.73 -3.31 -2.37
CA LEU A 318 13.39 -3.11 -2.94
C LEU A 318 12.89 -1.66 -2.77
N GLN A 319 13.40 -0.93 -1.76
CA GLN A 319 13.14 0.51 -1.60
C GLN A 319 13.78 1.35 -2.71
N ALA A 320 14.97 0.98 -3.19
CA ALA A 320 15.68 1.71 -4.26
C ALA A 320 14.95 1.68 -5.61
N THR A 321 14.04 0.72 -5.81
CA THR A 321 13.18 0.57 -7.00
C THR A 321 11.70 0.85 -6.72
N GLY A 322 11.37 1.21 -5.46
CA GLY A 322 10.01 1.26 -4.95
C GLY A 322 9.24 2.54 -5.32
N PHE A 323 7.92 2.48 -5.17
CA PHE A 323 7.06 3.66 -5.15
C PHE A 323 7.28 4.38 -3.82
N THR A 324 7.49 5.69 -3.82
CA THR A 324 7.75 6.46 -2.59
C THR A 324 6.45 6.84 -1.87
N ASP A 325 6.53 7.22 -0.60
CA ASP A 325 5.39 7.79 0.14
C ASP A 325 4.79 9.00 -0.59
N ALA A 326 5.65 9.90 -1.10
CA ALA A 326 5.19 11.07 -1.85
C ALA A 326 4.47 10.67 -3.16
N GLU A 327 4.98 9.69 -3.89
CA GLU A 327 4.32 9.16 -5.09
C GLU A 327 2.96 8.52 -4.72
N GLU A 328 2.87 7.76 -3.62
CA GLU A 328 1.61 7.18 -3.12
C GLU A 328 0.60 8.28 -2.78
N ASP A 329 1.03 9.30 -2.04
CA ASP A 329 0.19 10.42 -1.64
C ASP A 329 -0.32 11.21 -2.85
N PHE A 330 0.51 11.41 -3.89
CA PHE A 330 0.07 12.03 -5.14
C PHE A 330 -1.04 11.23 -5.81
N VAL A 331 -0.88 9.90 -5.95
CA VAL A 331 -1.89 9.04 -6.58
C VAL A 331 -3.16 8.95 -5.74
N LEU A 332 -3.04 8.68 -4.44
CA LEU A 332 -4.20 8.56 -3.55
C LEU A 332 -4.94 9.89 -3.37
N GLY A 333 -4.21 10.98 -3.20
CA GLY A 333 -4.78 12.31 -3.02
C GLY A 333 -5.62 12.73 -4.24
N SER A 334 -5.02 12.66 -5.43
CA SER A 334 -5.72 12.99 -6.67
C SER A 334 -6.86 12.02 -7.00
N TRP A 335 -6.68 10.71 -6.75
CA TRP A 335 -7.76 9.74 -6.91
C TRP A 335 -8.95 10.05 -6.00
N ASN A 336 -8.70 10.40 -4.73
CA ASN A 336 -9.75 10.75 -3.79
C ASN A 336 -10.53 12.00 -4.21
N ALA A 337 -9.87 12.97 -4.85
CA ALA A 337 -10.52 14.16 -5.38
C ALA A 337 -11.39 13.86 -6.62
N MET A 338 -10.97 12.94 -7.49
CA MET A 338 -11.66 12.66 -8.76
C MET A 338 -12.70 11.52 -8.70
N LYS A 339 -12.61 10.61 -7.72
CA LYS A 339 -13.48 9.40 -7.66
C LYS A 339 -14.97 9.70 -7.50
N GLU A 340 -15.34 10.83 -6.91
CA GLU A 340 -16.76 11.23 -6.76
C GLU A 340 -17.41 11.55 -8.11
N ASN A 341 -16.60 12.00 -9.09
CA ASN A 341 -17.03 12.26 -10.48
C ASN A 341 -16.60 11.15 -11.45
N ALA A 342 -16.36 9.93 -10.95
CA ALA A 342 -15.71 8.89 -11.74
C ALA A 342 -16.52 8.42 -12.96
N ALA A 343 -17.84 8.60 -12.97
CA ALA A 343 -18.66 8.29 -14.13
C ALA A 343 -18.32 9.17 -15.34
N THR A 344 -18.12 10.47 -15.11
CA THR A 344 -17.72 11.44 -16.14
C THR A 344 -16.25 11.25 -16.51
N LEU A 345 -15.39 11.04 -15.50
CA LEU A 345 -13.98 10.75 -15.68
C LEU A 345 -13.75 9.54 -16.60
N GLY A 346 -14.47 8.45 -16.34
CA GLY A 346 -14.33 7.22 -17.10
C GLY A 346 -14.86 7.32 -18.52
N LEU A 347 -15.86 8.17 -18.76
CA LEU A 347 -16.34 8.47 -20.11
C LEU A 347 -15.29 9.27 -20.89
N ASN A 348 -14.76 10.35 -20.31
CA ASN A 348 -13.75 11.18 -20.95
C ASN A 348 -12.49 10.36 -21.30
N PHE A 349 -12.09 9.46 -20.41
CA PHE A 349 -11.00 8.52 -20.65
C PHE A 349 -11.19 7.68 -21.92
N PHE A 350 -12.36 7.05 -22.08
CA PHE A 350 -12.62 6.23 -23.28
C PHE A 350 -12.90 7.04 -24.54
N LEU A 351 -13.51 8.22 -24.43
CA LEU A 351 -13.66 9.13 -25.57
C LEU A 351 -12.27 9.50 -26.10
N LYS A 352 -11.34 9.89 -25.22
CA LYS A 352 -9.94 10.15 -25.62
C LYS A 352 -9.30 8.92 -26.25
N ILE A 353 -9.47 7.71 -25.71
CA ILE A 353 -8.93 6.48 -26.34
C ILE A 353 -9.47 6.30 -27.76
N PHE A 354 -10.78 6.49 -27.99
CA PHE A 354 -11.39 6.29 -29.29
C PHE A 354 -11.13 7.45 -30.26
N GLU A 355 -10.85 8.65 -29.76
CA GLU A 355 -10.30 9.76 -30.55
C GLU A 355 -8.86 9.44 -31.00
N ILE A 356 -8.03 8.91 -30.09
CA ILE A 356 -6.64 8.53 -30.39
C ILE A 356 -6.56 7.33 -31.33
N ALA A 357 -7.35 6.29 -31.05
CA ALA A 357 -7.37 5.04 -31.80
C ALA A 357 -8.82 4.63 -32.08
N PRO A 358 -9.46 5.18 -33.13
CA PRO A 358 -10.85 4.86 -33.48
C PRO A 358 -11.10 3.36 -33.67
N SER A 359 -10.11 2.64 -34.21
CA SER A 359 -10.14 1.19 -34.38
C SER A 359 -10.17 0.43 -33.05
N ALA A 360 -9.71 1.01 -31.94
CA ALA A 360 -9.73 0.38 -30.62
C ALA A 360 -11.15 0.10 -30.13
N SER A 361 -12.15 0.89 -30.57
CA SER A 361 -13.56 0.67 -30.25
C SER A 361 -14.04 -0.74 -30.65
N SER A 362 -13.52 -1.29 -31.75
CA SER A 362 -13.86 -2.63 -32.26
C SER A 362 -13.39 -3.78 -31.35
N LEU A 363 -12.37 -3.52 -30.52
CA LEU A 363 -11.79 -4.48 -29.58
C LEU A 363 -12.71 -4.72 -28.38
N PHE A 364 -13.60 -3.77 -28.09
CA PHE A 364 -14.62 -3.90 -27.04
C PHE A 364 -15.86 -4.59 -27.62
N SER A 365 -15.94 -5.92 -27.47
CA SER A 365 -17.08 -6.71 -27.98
C SER A 365 -18.44 -6.20 -27.49
N PHE A 366 -18.52 -5.64 -26.29
CA PHE A 366 -19.76 -5.08 -25.74
C PHE A 366 -20.18 -3.74 -26.35
N LEU A 367 -19.36 -3.11 -27.19
CA LEU A 367 -19.69 -1.91 -27.95
C LEU A 367 -20.26 -2.25 -29.34
N ARG A 368 -19.88 -3.38 -29.94
CA ARG A 368 -20.31 -3.77 -31.29
C ARG A 368 -21.82 -3.91 -31.46
N ASP A 369 -22.51 -4.46 -30.45
CA ASP A 369 -23.96 -4.73 -30.50
C ASP A 369 -24.79 -3.79 -29.60
N SER A 370 -24.20 -2.67 -29.14
CA SER A 370 -24.86 -1.79 -28.19
C SER A 370 -25.76 -0.76 -28.89
N ARG A 371 -27.06 -0.75 -28.57
CA ARG A 371 -27.99 0.34 -28.95
C ARG A 371 -27.85 1.58 -28.06
N VAL A 372 -26.96 1.54 -27.09
CA VAL A 372 -26.75 2.60 -26.08
C VAL A 372 -25.53 3.42 -26.48
N SER A 373 -25.65 4.75 -26.43
CA SER A 373 -24.52 5.64 -26.75
C SER A 373 -23.31 5.37 -25.84
N LEU A 374 -22.10 5.66 -26.32
CA LEU A 374 -20.87 5.49 -25.55
C LEU A 374 -20.97 6.16 -24.16
N ALA A 375 -21.56 7.35 -24.12
CA ALA A 375 -21.80 8.12 -22.91
C ALA A 375 -22.64 7.40 -21.85
N GLN A 376 -23.58 6.56 -22.28
CA GLN A 376 -24.53 5.88 -21.41
C GLN A 376 -24.18 4.40 -21.18
N ASN A 377 -23.09 3.88 -21.76
CA ASN A 377 -22.77 2.46 -21.69
C ASN A 377 -22.24 2.05 -20.29
N PRO A 378 -22.97 1.23 -19.51
CA PRO A 378 -22.58 0.91 -18.14
C PRO A 378 -21.40 -0.08 -18.05
N LYS A 379 -21.12 -0.84 -19.12
CA LYS A 379 -19.94 -1.73 -19.18
C LYS A 379 -18.66 -0.91 -19.38
N LEU A 380 -18.72 0.09 -20.27
CA LEU A 380 -17.62 1.03 -20.50
C LEU A 380 -17.26 1.80 -19.23
N ARG A 381 -18.27 2.35 -18.54
CA ARG A 381 -18.10 3.06 -17.25
C ARG A 381 -17.44 2.18 -16.17
N ARG A 382 -17.90 0.93 -16.02
CA ARG A 382 -17.29 -0.01 -15.07
C ARG A 382 -15.86 -0.37 -15.43
N HIS A 383 -15.56 -0.52 -16.72
CA HIS A 383 -14.22 -0.81 -17.18
C HIS A 383 -13.27 0.37 -16.90
N ALA A 384 -13.72 1.60 -17.14
CA ALA A 384 -12.92 2.80 -16.84
C ALA A 384 -12.61 2.90 -15.35
N MET A 385 -13.62 2.74 -14.51
CA MET A 385 -13.46 2.71 -13.05
C MET A 385 -12.46 1.63 -12.61
N ALA A 386 -12.51 0.45 -13.23
CA ALA A 386 -11.57 -0.61 -12.95
C ALA A 386 -10.13 -0.20 -13.29
N VAL A 387 -9.89 0.46 -14.43
CA VAL A 387 -8.56 0.97 -14.81
C VAL A 387 -8.01 1.95 -13.77
N PHE A 388 -8.80 2.97 -13.39
CA PHE A 388 -8.37 3.96 -12.40
C PHE A 388 -8.14 3.34 -11.02
N SER A 389 -9.08 2.51 -10.54
CA SER A 389 -8.97 1.86 -9.23
C SER A 389 -7.78 0.91 -9.18
N MET A 390 -7.56 0.11 -10.24
CA MET A 390 -6.43 -0.82 -10.27
C MET A 390 -5.09 -0.11 -10.36
N THR A 391 -5.01 1.03 -11.06
CA THR A 391 -3.80 1.86 -11.10
C THR A 391 -3.54 2.53 -9.76
N CYS A 392 -4.60 2.96 -9.07
CA CYS A 392 -4.49 3.46 -7.70
C CYS A 392 -4.05 2.34 -6.73
N ASP A 393 -4.60 1.14 -6.87
CA ASP A 393 -4.23 -0.01 -6.04
C ASP A 393 -2.80 -0.49 -6.33
N SER A 394 -2.31 -0.33 -7.56
CA SER A 394 -0.93 -0.68 -7.92
C SER A 394 0.06 0.26 -7.25
N ALA A 395 -0.23 1.56 -7.15
CA ALA A 395 0.58 2.51 -6.39
C ALA A 395 0.76 2.08 -4.92
N VAL A 396 -0.34 1.74 -4.25
CA VAL A 396 -0.32 1.24 -2.87
C VAL A 396 0.51 -0.04 -2.75
N GLN A 397 0.35 -0.97 -3.69
CA GLN A 397 1.08 -2.24 -3.69
C GLN A 397 2.56 -2.06 -3.99
N LEU A 398 2.94 -1.17 -4.92
CA LEU A 398 4.32 -0.88 -5.23
C LEU A 398 5.04 -0.22 -4.05
N HIS A 399 4.34 0.64 -3.30
CA HIS A 399 4.91 1.21 -2.08
C HIS A 399 5.02 0.15 -0.96
N THR A 400 3.95 -0.61 -0.74
CA THR A 400 3.86 -1.55 0.40
C THR A 400 4.64 -2.85 0.19
N LEU A 401 4.71 -3.34 -1.04
CA LEU A 401 5.24 -4.67 -1.39
C LEU A 401 6.40 -4.62 -2.38
N GLY A 402 6.71 -3.46 -2.97
CA GLY A 402 7.72 -3.30 -4.01
C GLY A 402 7.31 -3.85 -5.39
N LYS A 403 6.11 -4.44 -5.52
CA LYS A 403 5.59 -5.01 -6.77
C LYS A 403 4.07 -5.03 -6.80
N VAL A 404 3.50 -5.07 -8.00
CA VAL A 404 2.05 -5.23 -8.21
C VAL A 404 1.67 -6.71 -8.02
N MET A 405 0.79 -6.97 -7.06
CA MET A 405 0.23 -8.28 -6.71
C MET A 405 -1.31 -8.20 -6.78
N VAL A 406 -1.86 -8.18 -7.99
CA VAL A 406 -3.31 -8.40 -8.16
C VAL A 406 -3.59 -9.88 -7.85
N LYS A 407 -4.74 -10.21 -7.24
CA LYS A 407 -5.12 -11.62 -6.98
C LYS A 407 -4.81 -12.47 -8.21
N ASP A 408 -4.03 -13.55 -8.07
CA ASP A 408 -3.53 -14.34 -9.20
C ASP A 408 -4.65 -14.72 -10.18
N THR A 409 -5.79 -15.17 -9.65
CA THR A 409 -6.98 -15.51 -10.45
C THR A 409 -7.62 -14.34 -11.20
N THR A 410 -7.42 -13.10 -10.75
CA THR A 410 -7.88 -11.88 -11.42
C THR A 410 -6.88 -11.40 -12.46
N LEU A 411 -5.58 -11.41 -12.16
CA LEU A 411 -4.55 -10.98 -13.11
C LEU A 411 -4.48 -11.91 -14.32
N THR A 412 -4.50 -13.23 -14.10
CA THR A 412 -4.55 -14.22 -15.19
C THR A 412 -5.78 -14.04 -16.07
N LYS A 413 -6.96 -13.79 -15.47
CA LYS A 413 -8.18 -13.49 -16.25
C LYS A 413 -8.04 -12.21 -17.06
N LEU A 414 -7.46 -11.16 -16.50
CA LEU A 414 -7.22 -9.91 -17.21
C LEU A 414 -6.26 -10.13 -18.39
N GLY A 415 -5.13 -10.80 -18.17
CA GLY A 415 -4.18 -11.15 -19.23
C GLY A 415 -4.85 -11.95 -20.35
N GLN A 416 -5.61 -12.99 -20.01
CA GLN A 416 -6.35 -13.79 -21.00
C GLN A 416 -7.38 -12.98 -21.79
N VAL A 417 -8.14 -12.09 -21.14
CA VAL A 417 -9.14 -11.25 -21.80
C VAL A 417 -8.47 -10.26 -22.76
N HIS A 418 -7.40 -9.59 -22.34
CA HIS A 418 -6.68 -8.64 -23.18
C HIS A 418 -5.95 -9.33 -24.34
N SER A 419 -5.39 -10.52 -24.10
CA SER A 419 -4.78 -11.37 -25.14
C SER A 419 -5.82 -11.80 -26.19
N LYS A 420 -6.97 -12.34 -25.76
CA LYS A 420 -8.07 -12.74 -26.67
C LYS A 420 -8.68 -11.57 -27.44
N ALA A 421 -8.71 -10.38 -26.85
CA ALA A 421 -9.19 -9.17 -27.50
C ALA A 421 -8.20 -8.59 -28.51
N GLY A 422 -6.97 -9.14 -28.61
CA GLY A 422 -5.94 -8.65 -29.54
C GLY A 422 -5.34 -7.31 -29.10
N ILE A 423 -5.34 -7.01 -27.80
CA ILE A 423 -4.69 -5.81 -27.27
C ILE A 423 -3.17 -5.92 -27.48
N THR A 424 -2.55 -4.81 -27.87
CA THR A 424 -1.13 -4.73 -28.24
C THR A 424 -0.44 -3.73 -27.32
N GLN A 425 0.89 -3.68 -27.36
CA GLN A 425 1.67 -2.67 -26.64
C GLN A 425 1.19 -1.24 -26.94
N GLU A 426 0.89 -0.93 -28.20
CA GLU A 426 0.43 0.40 -28.63
C GLU A 426 -0.91 0.78 -28.00
N HIS A 427 -1.81 -0.20 -27.83
CA HIS A 427 -3.06 0.05 -27.14
C HIS A 427 -2.83 0.45 -25.67
N PHE A 428 -1.83 -0.12 -24.99
CA PHE A 428 -1.46 0.30 -23.63
C PHE A 428 -0.83 1.70 -23.61
N GLU A 429 -0.03 2.07 -24.60
CA GLU A 429 0.54 3.43 -24.72
C GLU A 429 -0.54 4.50 -24.95
N VAL A 430 -1.51 4.21 -25.85
CA VAL A 430 -2.67 5.07 -26.07
C VAL A 430 -3.48 5.25 -24.79
N MET A 431 -3.72 4.15 -24.06
CA MET A 431 -4.41 4.19 -22.77
C MET A 431 -3.62 4.98 -21.72
N ARG A 432 -2.29 4.86 -21.68
CA ARG A 432 -1.42 5.63 -20.78
C ARG A 432 -1.57 7.12 -20.99
N PHE A 433 -1.49 7.58 -22.25
CA PHE A 433 -1.70 8.98 -22.59
C PHE A 433 -3.09 9.45 -22.21
N ALA A 434 -4.14 8.72 -22.62
CA ALA A 434 -5.52 9.05 -22.30
C ALA A 434 -5.77 9.13 -20.79
N LEU A 435 -5.14 8.24 -20.00
CA LEU A 435 -5.25 8.22 -18.55
C LEU A 435 -4.69 9.51 -17.94
N LEU A 436 -3.44 9.84 -18.27
CA LEU A 436 -2.75 11.00 -17.72
C LEU A 436 -3.42 12.31 -18.12
N ASP A 437 -3.84 12.43 -19.38
CA ASP A 437 -4.54 13.62 -19.88
C ASP A 437 -5.92 13.79 -19.22
N THR A 438 -6.65 12.69 -19.02
CA THR A 438 -7.92 12.70 -18.28
C THR A 438 -7.74 13.15 -16.82
N ILE A 439 -6.69 12.69 -16.14
CA ILE A 439 -6.39 13.12 -14.76
C ILE A 439 -6.02 14.60 -14.72
N LYS A 440 -5.20 15.06 -15.66
CA LYS A 440 -4.80 16.47 -15.79
C LYS A 440 -6.01 17.40 -15.93
N GLU A 441 -6.99 17.03 -16.75
CA GLU A 441 -8.22 17.80 -16.93
C GLU A 441 -9.16 17.72 -15.71
N ALA A 442 -9.17 16.59 -15.01
CA ALA A 442 -10.03 16.40 -13.85
C ALA A 442 -9.56 17.15 -12.60
N VAL A 443 -8.24 17.24 -12.39
CA VAL A 443 -7.63 17.89 -11.21
C VAL A 443 -6.48 18.83 -11.59
N PRO A 444 -6.73 19.87 -12.42
CA PRO A 444 -5.67 20.74 -12.93
C PRO A 444 -4.93 21.49 -11.82
N HIS A 445 -5.60 21.80 -10.72
CA HIS A 445 -5.01 22.47 -9.55
C HIS A 445 -4.05 21.59 -8.74
N MET A 446 -4.12 20.26 -8.90
CA MET A 446 -3.19 19.30 -8.28
C MET A 446 -2.10 18.83 -9.25
N TRP A 447 -2.22 19.18 -10.54
CA TRP A 447 -1.39 18.59 -11.59
C TRP A 447 0.02 19.17 -11.60
N CYS A 448 1.00 18.35 -11.22
CA CYS A 448 2.43 18.65 -11.31
C CYS A 448 3.21 17.50 -11.97
N PRO A 449 4.46 17.74 -12.41
CA PRO A 449 5.31 16.71 -13.01
C PRO A 449 5.50 15.47 -12.11
N GLU A 450 5.58 15.67 -10.80
CA GLU A 450 5.76 14.60 -9.81
C GLU A 450 4.51 13.71 -9.73
N MET A 451 3.32 14.31 -9.65
CA MET A 451 2.06 13.58 -9.66
C MET A 451 1.86 12.81 -10.97
N ARG A 452 2.19 13.44 -12.10
CA ARG A 452 2.18 12.77 -13.41
C ARG A 452 3.08 11.53 -13.42
N ASN A 453 4.32 11.68 -12.94
CA ASN A 453 5.30 10.59 -12.90
C ASN A 453 4.82 9.45 -11.98
N ALA A 454 4.20 9.77 -10.85
CA ALA A 454 3.64 8.79 -9.93
C ALA A 454 2.52 7.97 -10.60
N TRP A 455 1.55 8.62 -11.23
CA TRP A 455 0.48 7.93 -11.98
C TRP A 455 1.01 7.10 -13.14
N ALA A 456 1.95 7.64 -13.91
CA ALA A 456 2.61 6.93 -15.00
C ALA A 456 3.30 5.66 -14.50
N LYS A 457 4.14 5.77 -13.46
CA LYS A 457 4.85 4.65 -12.86
C LYS A 457 3.90 3.57 -12.33
N ALA A 458 2.82 3.98 -11.66
CA ALA A 458 1.80 3.05 -11.16
C ALA A 458 1.09 2.30 -12.32
N TYR A 459 0.77 3.02 -13.40
CA TYR A 459 0.17 2.45 -14.60
C TYR A 459 1.12 1.48 -15.31
N ASP A 460 2.36 1.92 -15.57
CA ASP A 460 3.37 1.15 -16.28
C ASP A 460 3.58 -0.20 -15.57
N LYS A 461 3.76 -0.19 -14.25
CA LYS A 461 3.90 -1.42 -13.45
C LYS A 461 2.66 -2.31 -13.40
N LEU A 462 1.46 -1.72 -13.45
CA LEU A 462 0.24 -2.50 -13.58
C LEU A 462 0.18 -3.20 -14.95
N THR A 463 0.48 -2.46 -16.03
CA THR A 463 0.43 -3.01 -17.39
C THR A 463 1.51 -4.04 -17.65
N GLU A 464 2.73 -3.87 -17.13
CA GLU A 464 3.78 -4.89 -17.14
C GLU A 464 3.26 -6.22 -16.57
N ALA A 465 2.61 -6.18 -15.40
CA ALA A 465 2.04 -7.36 -14.75
C ALA A 465 0.90 -8.00 -15.58
N ILE A 466 0.05 -7.21 -16.24
CA ILE A 466 -1.01 -7.75 -17.13
C ILE A 466 -0.40 -8.40 -18.37
N GLN A 467 0.63 -7.77 -18.95
CA GLN A 467 1.29 -8.23 -20.16
C GLN A 467 2.11 -9.50 -19.96
N GLU A 468 2.64 -9.73 -18.76
CA GLU A 468 3.23 -11.01 -18.39
C GLU A 468 2.22 -12.16 -18.51
N GLU A 469 1.00 -11.96 -18.01
CA GLU A 469 -0.08 -12.95 -18.10
C GLU A 469 -0.64 -13.11 -19.53
N MET A 470 -0.58 -12.07 -20.37
CA MET A 470 -1.00 -12.13 -21.78
C MET A 470 -0.17 -13.13 -22.61
N LYS A 471 1.05 -13.45 -22.15
CA LYS A 471 2.03 -14.29 -22.88
C LYS A 471 1.83 -15.81 -22.67
N THR A 472 0.79 -16.27 -21.96
CA THR A 472 0.50 -17.71 -21.70
C THR A 472 -1.00 -18.03 -21.84
N PRO A 473 -1.47 -19.23 -22.28
CA PRO A 473 -0.77 -20.51 -22.54
C PRO A 473 -1.14 -21.27 -23.86
N ALA A 474 -0.15 -21.80 -24.60
CA ALA A 474 -0.25 -22.98 -25.51
C ALA A 474 1.05 -23.22 -26.31
N ASP A 475 1.91 -22.20 -26.45
CA ASP A 475 3.11 -22.28 -27.30
C ASP A 475 4.38 -22.06 -26.47
N SER A 476 4.59 -22.93 -25.49
CA SER A 476 5.83 -22.96 -24.70
C SER A 476 7.00 -23.63 -25.44
N THR A 477 6.94 -23.72 -26.77
CA THR A 477 8.10 -24.02 -27.62
C THR A 477 8.85 -22.73 -27.93
N ILE A 478 9.73 -22.37 -27.01
CA ILE A 478 10.95 -21.58 -27.23
C ILE A 478 10.80 -20.46 -28.26
N VAL A 479 10.37 -19.29 -27.80
CA VAL A 479 10.94 -18.05 -28.32
C VAL A 479 11.27 -17.14 -27.15
N LYS A 480 12.46 -17.37 -26.57
CA LYS A 480 13.21 -16.32 -25.88
C LYS A 480 13.55 -15.23 -26.91
N TYR A 481 12.64 -14.31 -27.22
CA TYR A 481 13.08 -12.96 -27.60
C TYR A 481 13.40 -12.21 -26.32
N ARG A 482 14.50 -12.68 -25.72
CA ARG A 482 15.36 -11.85 -24.91
C ARG A 482 15.77 -10.67 -25.80
N LEU A 483 15.67 -9.47 -25.25
CA LEU A 483 16.40 -8.27 -25.66
C LEU A 483 17.87 -8.61 -25.94
N SER A 484 18.18 -9.00 -27.18
CA SER A 484 19.55 -9.24 -27.66
C SER A 484 19.53 -9.56 -29.15
N SER A 485 19.28 -8.54 -29.97
CA SER A 485 20.25 -8.23 -31.01
C SER A 485 20.74 -6.81 -30.70
N PRO A 486 22.00 -6.63 -30.28
CA PRO A 486 22.49 -5.32 -29.89
C PRO A 486 22.65 -4.35 -31.08
N ASN A 487 22.36 -4.77 -32.30
CA ASN A 487 22.55 -3.97 -33.51
C ASN A 487 21.29 -3.96 -34.39
N PHE A 488 20.96 -2.78 -34.89
CA PHE A 488 19.98 -2.56 -35.94
C PHE A 488 20.47 -3.21 -37.25
N THR A 489 19.72 -4.17 -37.79
CA THR A 489 20.21 -5.03 -38.88
C THR A 489 20.15 -4.33 -40.25
N ALA A 490 20.90 -4.86 -41.22
CA ALA A 490 20.81 -4.40 -42.61
C ALA A 490 19.40 -4.58 -43.19
N GLU A 491 18.70 -5.64 -42.79
CA GLU A 491 17.30 -5.88 -43.18
C GLU A 491 16.36 -4.81 -42.63
N LYS A 492 16.51 -4.43 -41.35
CA LYS A 492 15.72 -3.33 -40.75
C LYS A 492 16.00 -2.00 -41.44
N GLU A 493 17.26 -1.71 -41.77
CA GLU A 493 17.62 -0.51 -42.54
C GLU A 493 16.98 -0.53 -43.92
N ALA A 494 17.07 -1.64 -44.65
CA ALA A 494 16.45 -1.79 -45.97
C ALA A 494 14.93 -1.57 -45.90
N LEU A 495 14.24 -2.18 -44.92
CA LEU A 495 12.80 -2.00 -44.74
C LEU A 495 12.41 -0.53 -44.51
N VAL A 496 13.18 0.21 -43.71
CA VAL A 496 12.94 1.65 -43.48
C VAL A 496 13.25 2.46 -44.74
N HIS A 497 14.40 2.23 -45.37
CA HIS A 497 14.86 2.99 -46.52
C HIS A 497 13.99 2.76 -47.77
N ASP A 498 13.67 1.51 -48.09
CA ASP A 498 12.88 1.14 -49.26
C ASP A 498 11.45 1.67 -49.15
N SER A 499 10.84 1.54 -47.96
CA SER A 499 9.52 2.11 -47.71
C SER A 499 9.54 3.64 -47.71
N TRP A 500 10.57 4.27 -47.15
CA TRP A 500 10.75 5.73 -47.22
C TRP A 500 10.88 6.21 -48.66
N ASN A 501 11.68 5.55 -49.49
CA ASN A 501 11.84 5.88 -50.91
C ASN A 501 10.53 5.76 -51.68
N ALA A 502 9.71 4.74 -51.38
CA ALA A 502 8.39 4.60 -51.96
C ALA A 502 7.45 5.75 -51.55
N MET A 503 7.56 6.24 -50.31
CA MET A 503 6.77 7.36 -49.78
C MET A 503 7.31 8.74 -50.17
N GLN A 504 8.58 8.87 -50.53
CA GLN A 504 9.29 10.14 -50.65
C GLN A 504 8.65 11.10 -51.65
N LYS A 505 8.07 10.58 -52.74
CA LYS A 505 7.42 11.39 -53.78
C LYS A 505 6.13 12.07 -53.30
N ASP A 506 5.42 11.47 -52.36
CA ASP A 506 4.17 12.02 -51.77
C ASP A 506 4.39 12.57 -50.34
N SER A 507 5.65 12.68 -49.94
CA SER A 507 6.04 13.02 -48.58
C SER A 507 5.48 14.36 -48.05
N PRO A 508 5.22 15.43 -48.86
CA PRO A 508 4.55 16.63 -48.36
C PRO A 508 3.09 16.41 -47.96
N ASN A 509 2.37 15.50 -48.64
CA ASN A 509 0.97 15.18 -48.32
C ASN A 509 0.90 14.18 -47.16
N LEU A 510 1.78 13.18 -47.14
CA LEU A 510 1.93 12.24 -46.02
C LEU A 510 2.30 12.97 -44.73
N GLY A 511 3.20 13.95 -44.83
CA GLY A 511 3.61 14.76 -43.69
C GLY A 511 2.48 15.65 -43.16
N LEU A 512 1.60 16.14 -44.03
CA LEU A 512 0.40 16.84 -43.62
C LEU A 512 -0.60 15.90 -42.93
N LYS A 513 -0.84 14.73 -43.52
CA LYS A 513 -1.72 13.69 -42.96
C LYS A 513 -1.25 13.23 -41.58
N PHE A 514 0.06 13.08 -41.40
CA PHE A 514 0.70 12.76 -40.13
C PHE A 514 0.40 13.79 -39.02
N PHE A 515 0.57 15.10 -39.28
CA PHE A 515 0.27 16.10 -38.26
C PHE A 515 -1.21 16.38 -38.08
N LEU A 516 -2.02 16.33 -39.15
CA LEU A 516 -3.47 16.40 -39.01
C LEU A 516 -3.96 15.27 -38.11
N ARG A 517 -3.42 14.05 -38.26
CA ARG A 517 -3.68 12.94 -37.34
C ARG A 517 -3.28 13.27 -35.90
N ILE A 518 -2.09 13.82 -35.66
CA ILE A 518 -1.69 14.24 -34.30
C ILE A 518 -2.67 15.27 -33.71
N PHE A 519 -3.12 16.25 -34.50
CA PHE A 519 -4.05 17.30 -34.06
C PHE A 519 -5.48 16.83 -33.90
N GLU A 520 -5.94 15.90 -34.72
CA GLU A 520 -7.22 15.21 -34.57
C GLU A 520 -7.21 14.36 -33.30
N ILE A 521 -6.12 13.64 -33.05
CA ILE A 521 -5.95 12.78 -31.88
C ILE A 521 -5.85 13.60 -30.59
N ALA A 522 -5.06 14.67 -30.59
CA ALA A 522 -4.83 15.49 -29.42
C ALA A 522 -4.84 16.98 -29.81
N PRO A 523 -6.03 17.61 -29.89
CA PRO A 523 -6.16 19.01 -30.31
C PRO A 523 -5.34 19.99 -29.45
N SER A 524 -5.14 19.66 -28.18
CA SER A 524 -4.28 20.42 -27.26
C SER A 524 -2.83 20.56 -27.76
N THR A 525 -2.34 19.61 -28.56
CA THR A 525 -0.98 19.64 -29.13
C THR A 525 -0.78 20.76 -30.15
N ILE A 526 -1.85 21.30 -30.75
CA ILE A 526 -1.78 22.48 -31.64
C ILE A 526 -1.06 23.63 -30.92
N GLY A 527 -1.31 23.80 -29.62
CA GLY A 527 -0.70 24.85 -28.80
C GLY A 527 0.82 24.75 -28.65
N LEU A 528 1.41 23.57 -28.91
CA LEU A 528 2.86 23.33 -28.85
C LEU A 528 3.59 23.93 -30.07
N PHE A 529 2.86 24.15 -31.18
CA PHE A 529 3.43 24.68 -32.41
C PHE A 529 3.28 26.20 -32.41
N SER A 530 4.32 26.91 -31.98
CA SER A 530 4.33 28.38 -31.91
C SER A 530 3.96 29.07 -33.24
N PHE A 531 4.29 28.45 -34.37
CA PHE A 531 3.96 28.96 -35.71
C PHE A 531 2.50 28.74 -36.14
N LEU A 532 1.70 28.02 -35.35
CA LEU A 532 0.25 27.88 -35.53
C LEU A 532 -0.56 28.84 -34.64
N ARG A 533 0.05 29.34 -33.56
CA ARG A 533 -0.52 30.36 -32.67
C ARG A 533 -0.61 31.67 -33.47
N ASN A 534 -1.80 32.01 -33.98
CA ASN A 534 -2.10 33.18 -34.84
C ASN A 534 -1.86 33.01 -36.36
N ALA A 535 -1.89 31.79 -36.90
CA ALA A 535 -1.85 31.60 -38.34
C ALA A 535 -3.26 31.69 -38.96
N ASP A 536 -3.49 32.66 -39.86
CA ASP A 536 -4.72 32.77 -40.69
C ASP A 536 -4.76 31.72 -41.83
N ILE A 537 -3.81 30.78 -41.83
CA ILE A 537 -3.69 29.74 -42.85
C ILE A 537 -4.29 28.45 -42.27
N PRO A 538 -5.31 27.85 -42.91
CA PRO A 538 -5.84 26.55 -42.50
C PRO A 538 -4.73 25.51 -42.33
N LEU A 539 -4.82 24.65 -41.33
CA LEU A 539 -3.78 23.65 -40.99
C LEU A 539 -3.30 22.85 -42.21
N HIS A 540 -4.25 22.45 -43.07
CA HIS A 540 -4.00 21.68 -44.29
C HIS A 540 -3.22 22.46 -45.39
N LYS A 541 -3.11 23.78 -45.27
CA LYS A 541 -2.34 24.66 -46.18
C LYS A 541 -1.06 25.19 -45.56
N ASN A 542 -0.73 24.85 -44.31
CA ASN A 542 0.43 25.44 -43.63
C ASN A 542 1.77 24.83 -44.12
N PRO A 543 2.64 25.61 -44.79
CA PRO A 543 3.89 25.08 -45.35
C PRO A 543 4.94 24.72 -44.29
N LYS A 544 4.89 25.35 -43.10
CA LYS A 544 5.80 25.03 -42.00
C LYS A 544 5.51 23.65 -41.41
N LEU A 545 4.23 23.26 -41.37
CA LEU A 545 3.81 21.94 -40.93
C LEU A 545 4.31 20.84 -41.88
N LYS A 546 4.15 21.04 -43.19
CA LYS A 546 4.68 20.13 -44.22
C LYS A 546 6.19 19.96 -44.08
N ARG A 547 6.94 21.06 -43.95
CA ARG A 547 8.39 21.03 -43.77
C ARG A 547 8.81 20.31 -42.49
N HIS A 548 8.09 20.54 -41.38
CA HIS A 548 8.40 19.88 -40.12
C HIS A 548 8.18 18.36 -40.21
N ALA A 549 7.12 17.92 -40.89
CA ALA A 549 6.86 16.49 -41.05
C ALA A 549 7.93 15.81 -41.88
N MET A 550 8.36 16.44 -42.97
CA MET A 550 9.49 15.97 -43.79
C MET A 550 10.75 15.74 -42.96
N ILE A 551 11.03 16.65 -42.02
CA ILE A 551 12.17 16.52 -41.13
C ILE A 551 12.00 15.30 -40.21
N VAL A 552 10.80 15.08 -39.63
CA VAL A 552 10.53 13.92 -38.77
C VAL A 552 10.76 12.60 -39.52
N PHE A 553 10.16 12.45 -40.71
CA PHE A 553 10.33 11.22 -41.51
C PHE A 553 11.78 11.03 -41.96
N SER A 554 12.43 12.08 -42.46
CA SER A 554 13.83 12.01 -42.90
C SER A 554 14.76 11.66 -41.75
N MET A 555 14.63 12.32 -40.59
CA MET A 555 15.47 12.05 -39.43
C MET A 555 15.24 10.65 -38.87
N THR A 556 14.01 10.13 -38.95
CA THR A 556 13.69 8.74 -38.54
C THR A 556 14.27 7.73 -39.53
N CYS A 557 14.30 8.04 -40.83
CA CYS A 557 15.01 7.22 -41.82
C CYS A 557 16.52 7.25 -41.59
N ASP A 558 17.08 8.44 -41.35
CA ASP A 558 18.52 8.62 -41.10
C ASP A 558 18.97 7.94 -39.79
N SER A 559 18.09 7.88 -38.78
CA SER A 559 18.39 7.19 -37.53
C SER A 559 18.53 5.68 -37.75
N ALA A 560 17.77 5.06 -38.65
CA ALA A 560 17.92 3.66 -39.03
C ALA A 560 19.33 3.37 -39.58
N THR A 561 19.82 4.21 -40.49
CA THR A 561 21.20 4.10 -41.02
C THR A 561 22.26 4.31 -39.94
N GLN A 562 22.06 5.28 -39.05
CA GLN A 562 23.00 5.54 -37.95
C GLN A 562 23.04 4.39 -36.94
N LEU A 563 21.89 3.85 -36.57
CA LEU A 563 21.80 2.70 -35.67
C LEU A 563 22.52 1.48 -36.24
N ARG A 564 22.43 1.24 -37.56
CA ARG A 564 23.18 0.16 -38.19
C ARG A 564 24.69 0.42 -38.18
N ARG A 565 25.11 1.64 -38.56
CA ARG A 565 26.54 1.96 -38.76
C ARG A 565 27.30 2.17 -37.45
N ALA A 566 26.66 2.80 -36.47
CA ALA A 566 27.30 3.29 -35.26
C ALA A 566 26.69 2.70 -33.97
N GLY A 567 25.63 1.90 -34.06
CA GLY A 567 24.92 1.34 -32.90
C GLY A 567 24.12 2.36 -32.09
N LYS A 568 24.15 3.63 -32.50
CA LYS A 568 23.46 4.74 -31.83
C LYS A 568 23.13 5.85 -32.83
N VAL A 569 22.18 6.70 -32.47
CA VAL A 569 21.85 7.91 -33.24
C VAL A 569 22.89 8.98 -32.94
N VAL A 570 23.66 9.38 -33.95
CA VAL A 570 24.71 10.40 -33.90
C VAL A 570 24.27 11.59 -34.76
N VAL A 571 23.27 12.33 -34.28
CA VAL A 571 22.97 13.65 -34.84
C VAL A 571 24.07 14.61 -34.38
N LYS A 572 24.57 15.47 -35.28
CA LYS A 572 25.54 16.52 -34.93
C LYS A 572 25.10 17.22 -33.64
N GLU A 573 25.98 17.27 -32.64
CA GLU A 573 25.67 17.75 -31.28
C GLU A 573 24.91 19.08 -31.27
N THR A 574 25.39 20.05 -32.06
CA THR A 574 24.75 21.37 -32.21
C THR A 574 23.31 21.33 -32.75
N THR A 575 22.97 20.30 -33.52
CA THR A 575 21.63 20.10 -34.09
C THR A 575 20.72 19.39 -33.08
N LEU A 576 21.24 18.39 -32.38
CA LEU A 576 20.47 17.66 -31.36
C LEU A 576 20.13 18.56 -30.17
N GLN A 577 21.08 19.38 -29.69
CA GLN A 577 20.86 20.41 -28.67
C GLN A 577 19.77 21.40 -29.08
N LYS A 578 19.80 21.88 -30.34
CA LYS A 578 18.75 22.77 -30.87
C LYS A 578 17.39 22.10 -30.90
N LEU A 579 17.32 20.83 -31.29
CA LEU A 579 16.08 20.05 -31.30
C LEU A 579 15.54 19.86 -29.88
N GLY A 580 16.37 19.41 -28.94
CA GLY A 580 16.02 19.23 -27.54
C GLY A 580 15.50 20.52 -26.91
N ASN A 581 16.25 21.62 -27.05
CA ASN A 581 15.85 22.94 -26.54
C ASN A 581 14.53 23.44 -27.16
N THR A 582 14.33 23.24 -28.47
CA THR A 582 13.08 23.65 -29.14
C THR A 582 11.88 22.86 -28.63
N HIS A 583 12.00 21.54 -28.49
CA HIS A 583 10.92 20.69 -27.99
C HIS A 583 10.65 20.96 -26.50
N PHE A 584 11.70 21.19 -25.70
CA PHE A 584 11.58 21.59 -24.30
C PHE A 584 10.82 22.93 -24.16
N LYS A 585 11.25 23.98 -24.87
CA LYS A 585 10.61 25.31 -24.85
C LYS A 585 9.16 25.29 -25.36
N ALA A 586 8.85 24.41 -26.30
CA ALA A 586 7.49 24.21 -26.79
C ALA A 586 6.58 23.49 -25.78
N GLY A 587 7.12 22.95 -24.69
CA GLY A 587 6.37 22.17 -23.70
C GLY A 587 6.09 20.74 -24.15
N VAL A 588 6.90 20.18 -25.05
CA VAL A 588 6.74 18.80 -25.51
C VAL A 588 7.05 17.84 -24.36
N MET A 589 6.16 16.88 -24.14
CA MET A 589 6.25 15.86 -23.09
C MET A 589 6.61 14.50 -23.69
N THR A 590 7.10 13.57 -22.87
CA THR A 590 7.45 12.20 -23.32
C THR A 590 6.32 11.51 -24.07
N GLU A 591 5.07 11.67 -23.63
CA GLU A 591 3.91 11.01 -24.24
C GLU A 591 3.55 11.61 -25.60
N HIS A 592 3.96 12.86 -25.87
CA HIS A 592 3.80 13.40 -27.22
C HIS A 592 4.67 12.61 -28.21
N PHE A 593 5.82 12.06 -27.79
CA PHE A 593 6.60 11.16 -28.65
C PHE A 593 5.91 9.81 -28.86
N GLU A 594 5.21 9.27 -27.85
CA GLU A 594 4.41 8.04 -27.98
C GLU A 594 3.27 8.23 -28.98
N LEU A 595 2.52 9.34 -28.84
CA LEU A 595 1.50 9.75 -29.79
C LEU A 595 2.08 9.94 -31.21
N THR A 596 3.23 10.61 -31.30
CA THR A 596 3.92 10.85 -32.57
C THR A 596 4.35 9.53 -33.22
N ARG A 597 4.83 8.55 -32.44
CA ARG A 597 5.18 7.22 -32.93
C ARG A 597 3.97 6.51 -33.51
N TYR A 598 2.86 6.50 -32.77
CA TYR A 598 1.61 5.90 -33.24
C TYR A 598 1.13 6.55 -34.56
N ALA A 599 1.05 7.88 -34.59
CA ALA A 599 0.64 8.62 -35.77
C ALA A 599 1.56 8.38 -36.97
N LEU A 600 2.88 8.28 -36.74
CA LEU A 600 3.88 7.97 -37.74
C LEU A 600 3.63 6.58 -38.34
N LEU A 601 3.54 5.55 -37.51
CA LEU A 601 3.37 4.16 -37.96
C LEU A 601 2.07 3.97 -38.72
N GLU A 602 0.94 4.52 -38.25
CA GLU A 602 -0.32 4.41 -38.97
C GLU A 602 -0.31 5.20 -40.28
N THR A 603 0.40 6.35 -40.34
CA THR A 603 0.56 7.09 -41.59
C THR A 603 1.35 6.29 -42.62
N ILE A 604 2.43 5.63 -42.20
CA ILE A 604 3.25 4.76 -43.06
C ILE A 604 2.45 3.56 -43.55
N LYS A 605 1.72 2.90 -42.65
CA LYS A 605 0.88 1.75 -42.98
C LYS A 605 -0.16 2.06 -44.05
N GLU A 606 -0.77 3.24 -43.99
CA GLU A 606 -1.73 3.69 -45.00
C GLU A 606 -1.07 4.15 -46.30
N ALA A 607 0.17 4.66 -46.24
CA ALA A 607 0.90 5.14 -47.40
C ALA A 607 1.44 3.98 -48.27
N VAL A 608 1.93 2.91 -47.63
CA VAL A 608 2.52 1.75 -48.31
C VAL A 608 1.99 0.42 -47.76
N PRO A 609 0.66 0.18 -47.84
CA PRO A 609 0.04 -1.01 -47.25
C PRO A 609 0.57 -2.33 -47.85
N TYR A 610 1.04 -2.30 -49.10
CA TYR A 610 1.62 -3.47 -49.79
C TYR A 610 3.03 -3.84 -49.29
N MET A 611 3.75 -2.91 -48.64
CA MET A 611 5.05 -3.17 -48.01
C MET A 611 4.93 -3.44 -46.50
N TRP A 612 3.77 -3.12 -45.92
CA TRP A 612 3.56 -3.14 -44.48
C TRP A 612 3.65 -4.55 -43.92
N SER A 613 4.57 -4.75 -42.98
CA SER A 613 4.79 -6.01 -42.27
C SER A 613 5.12 -5.76 -40.80
N PRO A 614 4.95 -6.75 -39.91
CA PRO A 614 5.40 -6.63 -38.52
C PRO A 614 6.89 -6.27 -38.41
N GLN A 615 7.73 -6.78 -39.31
CA GLN A 615 9.16 -6.51 -39.36
C GLN A 615 9.43 -5.04 -39.74
N MET A 616 8.75 -4.53 -40.76
CA MET A 616 8.87 -3.12 -41.18
C MET A 616 8.37 -2.18 -40.08
N LYS A 617 7.23 -2.51 -39.46
CA LYS A 617 6.69 -1.77 -38.32
C LYS A 617 7.72 -1.67 -37.19
N ASN A 618 8.32 -2.80 -36.81
CA ASN A 618 9.33 -2.85 -35.76
C ASN A 618 10.58 -2.03 -36.14
N ALA A 619 11.02 -2.09 -37.40
CA ALA A 619 12.16 -1.32 -37.87
C ALA A 619 11.93 0.20 -37.76
N TRP A 620 10.76 0.68 -38.20
CA TRP A 620 10.38 2.09 -38.07
C TRP A 620 10.20 2.53 -36.61
N ALA A 621 9.57 1.69 -35.79
CA ALA A 621 9.37 1.97 -34.37
C ALA A 621 10.72 2.09 -33.64
N GLU A 622 11.64 1.15 -33.85
CA GLU A 622 12.97 1.17 -33.23
C GLU A 622 13.82 2.36 -33.70
N ALA A 623 13.75 2.71 -34.99
CA ALA A 623 14.42 3.88 -35.54
C ALA A 623 13.88 5.18 -34.90
N PHE A 624 12.56 5.30 -34.76
CA PHE A 624 11.91 6.44 -34.11
C PHE A 624 12.23 6.50 -32.62
N ASP A 625 12.12 5.40 -31.89
CA ASP A 625 12.31 5.34 -30.44
C ASP A 625 13.72 5.76 -30.04
N ASN A 626 14.73 5.35 -30.81
CA ASN A 626 16.11 5.78 -30.59
C ASN A 626 16.34 7.27 -30.92
N LEU A 627 15.72 7.78 -31.99
CA LEU A 627 15.77 9.21 -32.29
C LEU A 627 15.08 10.03 -31.19
N ALA A 628 13.90 9.60 -30.75
CA ALA A 628 13.16 10.23 -29.67
C ALA A 628 13.94 10.15 -28.34
N ALA A 629 14.65 9.05 -28.06
CA ALA A 629 15.52 8.93 -26.90
C ALA A 629 16.62 9.99 -26.91
N ALA A 630 17.34 10.13 -28.03
CA ALA A 630 18.39 11.14 -28.19
C ALA A 630 17.86 12.58 -28.01
N ILE A 631 16.67 12.89 -28.53
CA ILE A 631 16.04 14.21 -28.33
C ILE A 631 15.63 14.41 -26.86
N LYS A 632 15.05 13.40 -26.21
CA LYS A 632 14.64 13.44 -24.81
C LYS A 632 15.82 13.61 -23.85
N GLU A 633 16.98 13.06 -24.16
CA GLU A 633 18.20 13.28 -23.38
C GLU A 633 18.60 14.76 -23.37
N GLU A 634 18.61 15.42 -24.53
CA GLU A 634 18.88 16.86 -24.63
C GLU A 634 17.79 17.71 -23.96
N MET A 635 16.52 17.28 -24.00
CA MET A 635 15.43 17.97 -23.28
C MET A 635 15.62 17.93 -21.75
N ARG A 636 16.25 16.87 -21.22
CA ARG A 636 16.54 16.72 -19.77
C ARG A 636 17.79 17.47 -19.35
N ALA A 637 18.74 17.70 -20.26
CA ALA A 637 20.00 18.41 -20.00
C ALA A 637 19.82 19.92 -19.76
N HIS A 638 18.60 20.46 -19.79
CA HIS A 638 18.30 21.86 -19.50
C HIS A 638 17.29 22.01 -18.34
N PRO A 639 17.68 21.83 -17.06
CA PRO A 639 16.79 22.02 -15.91
C PRO A 639 16.55 23.48 -15.51
N SER A 640 17.07 24.47 -16.25
CA SER A 640 17.03 25.88 -15.82
C SER A 640 17.04 26.86 -17.00
N LEU A 641 15.84 27.29 -17.36
CA LEU A 641 15.51 28.67 -17.74
C LEU A 641 14.17 29.03 -17.09
#